data_AF-A0A6N6T3L4-F1
#
_entry.id   AF-A0A6N6T3L4-F1
#
_cell.length_a   1.000
_cell.length_b   1.000
_cell.length_c   1.000
_cell.angle_alpha   90.00
_cell.angle_beta   90.00
_cell.angle_gamma   90.00
#
_symmetry.space_group_name_H-M   'P 1'
#
loop_
_entity.id
_entity.type
_entity.pdbx_description
1 polymer ?
#
loop_
_entity_poly.entity_id
_entity_poly.type
_entity_poly.pdbx_seq_one_letter_code
_entity_poly.pdbx_strand_id
1 'polypeptide(L)'
;MRCPICGADGSEPGHPCRQCGAAPQVRCEHCDFPNQPFARFCGGCGRPTTIPASLDAGALAFLQSRVPAALAERMLRSGNAMLGERKHVTILFADLRGSTALVDQLDPEQALAVIAPVIRVLMEAVHQNDGFVNQTHGDGIMAMFGAPLACEEHAVRACHAALAMREGVRVLRRERANPIDVRIGLNSGEVVIHSIGNDLSMHYEAAGKTTHLAARMEALAEPGTILMTAATYHLAKGFVDVKPRGSQTVRGIQEPVEVFELLDAPARTRWQVRAERGLSALKGRMAERAVLREAYESATDRKGKAIAVIGAPGVGKSRLVHEFIRLNVARNWVVLETACASQRTSSSYDAISTLVRTWFKLGPGHAPNEVAGRVREQIAEIDPTLLSFTPAVLSLLDLNSDEPGWQSLDPVQRRQQVGEAVRALILAQARKAPLLILVEDLHWADTETALVLDSLADTLHSVSLLIVATRRPEASTGGAFGPAWLRLALPPLDATEAGELLDWLMGADIGLTQLKRRLLAQAQGNPLFLEELVRSLQEANVLEGEQGHYRAGKPAERIEIPQTVQSVLAARIDLLDGMPKTVLQTAAIIGKDVPVYLLSRMVDVPAAQLAAQLEVLEAADFLYTVKSASAPEYSFKHELTREVAYNTVLLARRRTLHSLAVQIIEANFADRLDEQVDRLAEHAYSGELWEKAVPYQLRSARRAMKRWANHEVIRIVERGIETLSHLPDSPEKWKAAIDFRLAAVIALEPLGRHRRIAEVLAEASQFTDAAGDPRRTAGVNCQLAVALWRLGRHGAAMAAAEAAYDIASETRSTPFIFAALHNIGIIHHETGAFHKAVEVHRRCQALITPEIDEKRAGWASFPSVTLHTFLADSLLELGEIEEAEAMAEEAVRRADAVNHAYSRSFIYHIRSRIHLAKGEVAAAVALMEEAWRICVDLEIIQMYPVTAGRLGEAYLDAGKIDAALQIVSLPEKLDVPQAENTYGWYYLFLAQARACLMSGRPHEAYGIARKAFELANERGERPQQAHALKLLGEICAAPKRRTLGDAEKYLREARDLAEDCSMRLLAERCRASLGKMDKPWTRRVLDALRGPGGG
;
A
#
# COMPACT_ATOMS: atom_id res chain seq x y z
N MET A 1 -15.77 -59.12 1.21
CA MET A 1 -17.16 -59.13 0.68
C MET A 1 -17.50 -60.53 0.15
N ARG A 2 -18.79 -60.90 0.04
CA ARG A 2 -19.20 -62.13 -0.68
C ARG A 2 -19.18 -61.88 -2.18
N CYS A 3 -18.56 -62.78 -2.94
CA CYS A 3 -18.58 -62.70 -4.39
C CYS A 3 -20.04 -62.89 -4.89
N PRO A 4 -20.61 -61.95 -5.66
CA PRO A 4 -22.00 -62.05 -6.14
C PRO A 4 -22.19 -63.15 -7.20
N ILE A 5 -21.09 -63.70 -7.75
CA ILE A 5 -21.13 -64.74 -8.79
C ILE A 5 -21.02 -66.15 -8.17
N CYS A 6 -20.09 -66.38 -7.24
CA CYS A 6 -19.85 -67.72 -6.68
C CYS A 6 -20.10 -67.85 -5.17
N GLY A 7 -20.52 -66.77 -4.49
CA GLY A 7 -20.95 -66.79 -3.08
C GLY A 7 -19.83 -66.91 -2.03
N ALA A 8 -18.56 -66.99 -2.42
CA ALA A 8 -17.43 -67.16 -1.50
C ALA A 8 -17.15 -65.90 -0.66
N ASP A 9 -16.89 -66.09 0.64
CA ASP A 9 -16.49 -65.04 1.59
C ASP A 9 -14.97 -64.77 1.47
N GLY A 10 -14.58 -63.54 1.13
CA GLY A 10 -13.17 -63.11 1.24
C GLY A 10 -12.54 -62.38 0.05
N SER A 11 -13.29 -61.67 -0.80
CA SER A 11 -12.67 -60.77 -1.78
C SER A 11 -12.16 -59.46 -1.14
N GLU A 12 -10.88 -59.15 -1.37
CA GLU A 12 -10.26 -57.84 -1.13
C GLU A 12 -10.78 -56.82 -2.16
N PRO A 13 -11.07 -55.56 -1.77
CA PRO A 13 -11.50 -54.53 -2.71
C PRO A 13 -10.45 -54.32 -3.82
N GLY A 14 -10.85 -54.47 -5.09
CA GLY A 14 -9.98 -54.19 -6.25
C GLY A 14 -9.29 -55.39 -6.92
N HIS A 15 -9.39 -56.61 -6.36
CA HIS A 15 -8.80 -57.82 -6.96
C HIS A 15 -9.85 -58.83 -7.49
N PRO A 16 -9.56 -59.58 -8.58
CA PRO A 16 -10.42 -60.66 -9.06
C PRO A 16 -10.69 -61.69 -7.97
N CYS A 17 -11.89 -62.27 -7.98
CA CYS A 17 -12.22 -63.34 -7.04
C CYS A 17 -11.23 -64.51 -7.24
N ARG A 18 -10.48 -64.86 -6.19
CA ARG A 18 -9.46 -65.93 -6.24
C ARG A 18 -10.04 -67.31 -6.58
N GLN A 19 -11.37 -67.48 -6.52
CA GLN A 19 -12.03 -68.76 -6.70
C GLN A 19 -12.70 -68.93 -8.06
N CYS A 20 -13.22 -67.87 -8.68
CA CYS A 20 -13.86 -67.94 -10.01
C CYS A 20 -13.21 -67.03 -11.07
N GLY A 21 -12.18 -66.26 -10.72
CA GLY A 21 -11.45 -65.38 -11.64
C GLY A 21 -12.23 -64.14 -12.10
N ALA A 22 -13.46 -63.93 -11.62
CA ALA A 22 -14.26 -62.77 -12.00
C ALA A 22 -13.63 -61.47 -11.47
N ALA A 23 -13.26 -60.56 -12.38
CA ALA A 23 -12.77 -59.23 -12.04
C ALA A 23 -13.89 -58.41 -11.39
N PRO A 24 -13.63 -57.62 -10.33
CA PRO A 24 -14.63 -56.77 -9.73
C PRO A 24 -15.12 -55.77 -10.78
N GLN A 25 -16.42 -55.78 -11.08
CA GLN A 25 -17.02 -54.81 -11.98
C GLN A 25 -17.55 -53.63 -11.17
N VAL A 26 -17.13 -52.42 -11.53
CA VAL A 26 -17.67 -51.19 -10.98
C VAL A 26 -18.82 -50.78 -11.89
N ARG A 27 -20.05 -50.78 -11.37
CA ARG A 27 -21.20 -50.31 -12.15
C ARG A 27 -21.16 -48.79 -12.24
N CYS A 28 -21.42 -48.28 -13.43
CA CYS A 28 -21.53 -46.85 -13.66
C CYS A 28 -22.70 -46.30 -12.84
N GLU A 29 -22.44 -45.38 -11.91
CA GLU A 29 -23.48 -44.76 -11.08
C GLU A 29 -24.56 -44.04 -11.90
N HIS A 30 -24.28 -43.73 -13.17
CA HIS A 30 -25.20 -43.00 -14.05
C HIS A 30 -26.05 -43.88 -14.98
N CYS A 31 -25.50 -44.98 -15.52
CA CYS A 31 -26.22 -45.83 -16.50
C CYS A 31 -26.19 -47.32 -16.14
N ASP A 32 -25.67 -47.66 -14.97
CA ASP A 32 -25.53 -49.00 -14.41
C ASP A 32 -24.71 -50.00 -15.25
N PHE A 33 -24.01 -49.49 -16.27
CA PHE A 33 -23.14 -50.30 -17.13
C PHE A 33 -21.90 -50.81 -16.37
N PRO A 34 -21.55 -52.10 -16.46
CA PRO A 34 -20.39 -52.66 -15.76
C PRO A 34 -19.06 -52.24 -16.40
N ASN A 35 -18.16 -51.62 -15.62
CA ASN A 35 -16.83 -51.18 -16.05
C ASN A 35 -15.70 -51.90 -15.30
N GLN A 36 -14.52 -51.92 -15.89
CA GLN A 36 -13.28 -52.41 -15.27
C GLN A 36 -12.79 -51.42 -14.17
N PRO A 37 -12.16 -51.89 -13.08
CA PRO A 37 -11.73 -51.06 -11.93
C PRO A 37 -10.78 -49.89 -12.24
N PHE A 38 -10.17 -49.89 -13.43
CA PHE A 38 -9.22 -48.87 -13.88
C PHE A 38 -9.61 -48.23 -15.22
N ALA A 39 -10.85 -48.47 -15.69
CA ALA A 39 -11.37 -47.73 -16.83
C ALA A 39 -11.33 -46.23 -16.47
N ARG A 40 -10.84 -45.38 -17.39
CA ARG A 40 -10.89 -43.92 -17.22
C ARG A 40 -12.22 -43.31 -17.65
N PHE A 41 -13.00 -44.06 -18.44
CA PHE A 41 -14.34 -43.70 -18.92
C PHE A 41 -15.27 -44.92 -18.95
N CYS A 42 -16.56 -44.70 -18.73
CA CYS A 42 -17.61 -45.71 -18.78
C CYS A 42 -17.85 -46.19 -20.23
N GLY A 43 -17.76 -47.49 -20.48
CA GLY A 43 -17.97 -48.08 -21.81
C GLY A 43 -19.41 -48.01 -22.33
N GLY A 44 -20.40 -47.73 -21.47
CA GLY A 44 -21.80 -47.60 -21.85
C GLY A 44 -22.24 -46.16 -22.17
N CYS A 45 -21.87 -45.18 -21.33
CA CYS A 45 -22.33 -43.78 -21.46
C CYS A 45 -21.22 -42.75 -21.70
N GLY A 46 -19.94 -43.17 -21.73
CA GLY A 46 -18.79 -42.31 -22.06
C GLY A 46 -18.30 -41.36 -20.95
N ARG A 47 -18.88 -41.39 -19.75
CA ARG A 47 -18.47 -40.50 -18.63
C ARG A 47 -17.19 -40.97 -17.92
N PRO A 48 -16.32 -40.06 -17.43
CA PRO A 48 -15.09 -40.43 -16.74
C PRO A 48 -15.34 -41.11 -15.38
N THR A 49 -14.49 -42.07 -15.05
CA THR A 49 -14.48 -42.82 -13.78
C THR A 49 -13.21 -42.46 -13.00
N THR A 50 -13.34 -41.82 -11.84
CA THR A 50 -12.24 -41.42 -10.93
C THR A 50 -11.64 -42.68 -10.26
N ILE A 51 -10.32 -43.00 -10.33
CA ILE A 51 -9.16 -42.56 -9.49
C ILE A 51 -7.82 -43.05 -10.18
N PRO A 52 -6.67 -42.34 -10.07
CA PRO A 52 -5.53 -42.86 -9.27
C PRO A 52 -4.69 -41.79 -8.52
N ALA A 53 -4.26 -42.09 -7.29
CA ALA A 53 -3.15 -41.43 -6.60
C ALA A 53 -2.44 -42.38 -5.61
N SER A 54 -1.17 -42.70 -5.86
CA SER A 54 -0.16 -42.95 -4.82
C SER A 54 1.26 -42.86 -5.40
N LEU A 55 2.13 -42.16 -4.67
CA LEU A 55 3.57 -41.96 -4.88
C LEU A 55 4.38 -43.09 -4.25
N ASP A 56 5.56 -43.40 -4.81
CA ASP A 56 6.46 -44.50 -4.40
C ASP A 56 6.96 -44.42 -2.94
N ALA A 57 6.69 -45.46 -2.15
CA ALA A 57 6.95 -45.52 -0.70
C ALA A 57 8.40 -45.81 -0.31
N GLY A 58 9.25 -46.32 -1.21
CA GLY A 58 10.62 -46.72 -0.88
C GLY A 58 11.58 -45.56 -0.59
N ALA A 59 11.42 -44.42 -1.29
CA ALA A 59 12.37 -43.30 -1.22
C ALA A 59 12.23 -42.49 0.09
N LEU A 60 11.02 -42.51 0.66
CA LEU A 60 10.67 -41.88 1.94
C LEU A 60 11.37 -42.57 3.11
N ALA A 61 11.37 -43.91 3.14
CA ALA A 61 11.97 -44.69 4.22
C ALA A 61 13.50 -44.50 4.33
N PHE A 62 14.20 -44.37 3.19
CA PHE A 62 15.65 -44.16 3.16
C PHE A 62 16.04 -42.78 3.69
N LEU A 63 15.38 -41.69 3.25
CA LEU A 63 15.69 -40.33 3.68
C LEU A 63 15.37 -40.10 5.17
N GLN A 64 14.29 -40.69 5.69
CA GLN A 64 13.92 -40.61 7.10
C GLN A 64 14.94 -41.27 8.05
N SER A 65 15.86 -42.11 7.52
CA SER A 65 16.91 -42.75 8.32
C SER A 65 18.15 -41.86 8.54
N ARG A 66 18.34 -40.81 7.73
CA ARG A 66 19.54 -39.93 7.78
C ARG A 66 19.25 -38.49 8.14
N VAL A 67 17.99 -38.07 8.06
CA VAL A 67 17.49 -36.77 8.49
C VAL A 67 16.15 -36.92 9.20
N PRO A 68 15.73 -35.97 10.07
CA PRO A 68 14.44 -36.04 10.74
C PRO A 68 13.29 -36.13 9.72
N ALA A 69 12.21 -36.83 10.09
CA ALA A 69 11.14 -37.18 9.15
C ALA A 69 10.55 -35.97 8.39
N ALA A 70 10.51 -34.80 9.02
CA ALA A 70 10.07 -33.55 8.40
C ALA A 70 11.02 -32.99 7.33
N LEU A 71 12.33 -33.27 7.41
CA LEU A 71 13.33 -32.85 6.43
C LEU A 71 13.42 -33.84 5.25
N ALA A 72 13.27 -35.14 5.52
CA ALA A 72 13.13 -36.17 4.47
C ALA A 72 11.93 -35.89 3.55
N GLU A 73 10.79 -35.52 4.15
CA GLU A 73 9.59 -35.11 3.42
C GLU A 73 9.80 -33.81 2.65
N ARG A 74 10.58 -32.85 3.18
CA ARG A 74 10.93 -31.60 2.47
C ARG A 74 11.78 -31.86 1.23
N MET A 75 12.75 -32.77 1.31
CA MET A 75 13.64 -33.14 0.21
C MET A 75 12.89 -33.90 -0.91
N LEU A 76 11.92 -34.74 -0.56
CA LEU A 76 11.04 -35.42 -1.54
C LEU A 76 10.02 -34.46 -2.16
N ARG A 77 9.52 -33.49 -1.39
CA ARG A 77 8.63 -32.42 -1.89
C ARG A 77 9.34 -31.39 -2.78
N SER A 78 10.67 -31.27 -2.71
CA SER A 78 11.45 -30.34 -3.53
C SER A 78 11.69 -30.78 -4.99
N GLY A 79 11.40 -32.04 -5.37
CA GLY A 79 11.18 -32.51 -6.76
C GLY A 79 12.27 -32.32 -7.83
N ASN A 80 13.30 -31.49 -7.61
CA ASN A 80 14.31 -31.10 -8.60
C ASN A 80 15.73 -31.55 -8.25
N ALA A 81 15.91 -32.39 -7.22
CA ALA A 81 17.23 -32.90 -6.82
C ALA A 81 17.96 -33.72 -7.91
N MET A 82 17.36 -33.97 -9.08
CA MET A 82 17.94 -34.71 -10.20
C MET A 82 18.87 -33.91 -11.14
N LEU A 83 19.00 -32.59 -10.97
CA LEU A 83 19.91 -31.76 -11.78
C LEU A 83 20.89 -31.03 -10.85
N GLY A 84 22.18 -31.40 -10.88
CA GLY A 84 23.18 -30.97 -9.90
C GLY A 84 23.36 -29.45 -9.75
N GLU A 85 23.73 -29.01 -8.53
CA GLU A 85 23.85 -27.60 -8.10
C GLU A 85 25.25 -27.33 -7.48
N ARG A 86 25.76 -26.10 -7.60
CA ARG A 86 27.00 -25.63 -6.92
C ARG A 86 26.64 -24.82 -5.68
N LYS A 87 27.19 -25.18 -4.51
CA LYS A 87 26.90 -24.50 -3.23
C LYS A 87 28.16 -24.29 -2.38
N HIS A 88 28.15 -23.24 -1.56
CA HIS A 88 29.17 -22.96 -0.55
C HIS A 88 28.69 -23.49 0.80
N VAL A 89 29.49 -24.33 1.47
CA VAL A 89 29.03 -25.11 2.63
C VAL A 89 30.09 -25.16 3.74
N THR A 90 29.68 -25.53 4.95
CA THR A 90 30.58 -25.94 6.05
C THR A 90 30.40 -27.42 6.34
N ILE A 91 31.50 -28.17 6.28
CA ILE A 91 31.53 -29.59 6.58
C ILE A 91 31.99 -29.77 8.03
N LEU A 92 31.28 -30.61 8.78
CA LEU A 92 31.57 -31.00 10.15
C LEU A 92 31.82 -32.51 10.18
N PHE A 93 32.93 -32.92 10.76
CA PHE A 93 33.17 -34.32 11.13
C PHE A 93 33.22 -34.43 12.65
N ALA A 94 32.57 -35.45 13.20
CA ALA A 94 32.65 -35.77 14.61
C ALA A 94 32.88 -37.28 14.79
N ASP A 95 33.87 -37.64 15.62
CA ASP A 95 34.25 -39.04 15.87
C ASP A 95 34.38 -39.32 17.37
N LEU A 96 34.09 -40.55 17.77
CA LEU A 96 34.08 -41.00 19.17
C LEU A 96 35.36 -41.76 19.51
N ARG A 97 36.16 -41.23 20.43
CA ARG A 97 37.39 -41.92 20.85
C ARG A 97 37.10 -42.97 21.92
N GLY A 98 37.63 -44.18 21.72
CA GLY A 98 37.53 -45.32 22.65
C GLY A 98 36.40 -46.30 22.32
N SER A 99 35.64 -46.04 21.27
CA SER A 99 34.57 -46.88 20.71
C SER A 99 35.07 -48.29 20.33
N THR A 100 36.17 -48.40 19.59
CA THR A 100 36.67 -49.66 19.03
C THR A 100 37.10 -50.65 20.10
N ALA A 101 37.86 -50.19 21.11
CA ALA A 101 38.29 -51.02 22.23
C ALA A 101 37.11 -51.47 23.13
N LEU A 102 36.03 -50.67 23.16
CA LEU A 102 34.81 -51.01 23.87
C LEU A 102 33.99 -52.08 23.13
N VAL A 103 33.93 -52.00 21.79
CA VAL A 103 33.23 -52.96 20.92
C VAL A 103 33.90 -54.33 20.90
N ASP A 104 35.23 -54.38 21.03
CA ASP A 104 35.98 -55.65 21.07
C ASP A 104 35.87 -56.40 22.41
N GLN A 105 35.61 -55.70 23.51
CA GLN A 105 35.60 -56.28 24.88
C GLN A 105 34.19 -56.56 25.41
N LEU A 106 33.19 -55.91 24.83
CA LEU A 106 31.79 -56.09 25.19
C LEU A 106 31.08 -56.87 24.09
N ASP A 107 30.02 -57.57 24.48
CA ASP A 107 29.12 -58.16 23.50
C ASP A 107 28.57 -57.07 22.55
N PRO A 108 28.43 -57.33 21.24
CA PRO A 108 28.02 -56.33 20.26
C PRO A 108 26.70 -55.61 20.61
N GLU A 109 25.75 -56.29 21.26
CA GLU A 109 24.51 -55.64 21.70
C GLU A 109 24.76 -54.64 22.83
N GLN A 110 25.68 -54.96 23.73
CA GLN A 110 26.06 -54.09 24.85
C GLN A 110 26.88 -52.89 24.38
N ALA A 111 27.76 -53.07 23.39
CA ALA A 111 28.51 -51.96 22.80
C ALA A 111 27.59 -51.00 22.03
N LEU A 112 26.59 -51.52 21.30
CA LEU A 112 25.59 -50.71 20.60
C LEU A 112 24.74 -49.89 21.58
N ALA A 113 24.39 -50.46 22.75
CA ALA A 113 23.63 -49.77 23.78
C ALA A 113 24.36 -48.55 24.37
N VAL A 114 25.69 -48.52 24.29
CA VAL A 114 26.53 -47.41 24.78
C VAL A 114 26.80 -46.37 23.69
N ILE A 115 27.02 -46.80 22.44
CA ILE A 115 27.36 -45.90 21.30
C ILE A 115 26.11 -45.23 20.71
N ALA A 116 24.99 -45.94 20.59
CA ALA A 116 23.78 -45.42 19.94
C ALA A 116 23.18 -44.16 20.62
N PRO A 117 23.19 -44.00 21.95
CA PRO A 117 22.78 -42.76 22.60
C PRO A 117 23.70 -41.58 22.27
N VAL A 118 25.01 -41.83 22.12
CA VAL A 118 26.01 -40.79 21.83
C VAL A 118 25.85 -40.31 20.39
N ILE A 119 25.78 -41.24 19.42
CA ILE A 119 25.51 -40.90 18.01
C ILE A 119 24.19 -40.13 17.87
N ARG A 120 23.17 -40.48 18.67
CA ARG A 120 21.90 -39.74 18.70
C ARG A 120 22.10 -38.29 19.16
N VAL A 121 22.84 -38.06 20.25
CA VAL A 121 23.18 -36.70 20.73
C VAL A 121 23.95 -35.92 19.66
N LEU A 122 24.89 -36.56 18.94
CA LEU A 122 25.63 -35.90 17.86
C LEU A 122 24.71 -35.52 16.69
N MET A 123 23.89 -36.45 16.21
CA MET A 123 22.93 -36.19 15.14
C MET A 123 21.90 -35.14 15.55
N GLU A 124 21.45 -35.17 16.81
CA GLU A 124 20.48 -34.23 17.35
C GLU A 124 21.08 -32.83 17.46
N ALA A 125 22.35 -32.69 17.86
CA ALA A 125 23.05 -31.41 17.83
C ALA A 125 23.25 -30.86 16.40
N VAL A 126 23.50 -31.73 15.39
CA VAL A 126 23.50 -31.33 13.97
C VAL A 126 22.13 -30.80 13.55
N HIS A 127 21.06 -31.56 13.85
CA HIS A 127 19.70 -31.21 13.45
C HIS A 127 19.16 -29.98 14.19
N GLN A 128 19.50 -29.80 15.46
CA GLN A 128 19.13 -28.63 16.28
C GLN A 128 19.76 -27.32 15.78
N ASN A 129 20.83 -27.42 15.00
CA ASN A 129 21.52 -26.28 14.40
C ASN A 129 21.37 -26.25 12.87
N ASP A 130 20.33 -26.91 12.34
CA ASP A 130 19.96 -26.93 10.92
C ASP A 130 21.06 -27.46 9.96
N GLY A 131 21.85 -28.43 10.41
CA GLY A 131 22.79 -29.18 9.58
C GLY A 131 22.19 -30.48 9.02
N PHE A 132 22.81 -31.00 7.97
CA PHE A 132 22.45 -32.25 7.29
C PHE A 132 23.48 -33.34 7.60
N VAL A 133 23.09 -34.44 8.26
CA VAL A 133 23.98 -35.60 8.45
C VAL A 133 24.05 -36.39 7.15
N ASN A 134 25.15 -36.21 6.42
CA ASN A 134 25.33 -36.86 5.12
C ASN A 134 25.63 -38.36 5.29
N GLN A 135 26.54 -38.69 6.21
CA GLN A 135 26.99 -40.07 6.44
C GLN A 135 27.27 -40.34 7.91
N THR A 136 26.82 -41.49 8.40
CA THR A 136 27.17 -42.05 9.72
C THR A 136 28.17 -43.18 9.51
N HIS A 137 29.37 -43.03 10.08
CA HIS A 137 30.45 -44.00 9.98
C HIS A 137 30.58 -44.69 11.33
N GLY A 138 29.77 -45.71 11.64
CA GLY A 138 29.90 -46.54 12.86
C GLY A 138 29.93 -45.77 14.19
N ASP A 139 31.10 -45.24 14.55
CA ASP A 139 31.42 -44.43 15.71
C ASP A 139 31.54 -42.91 15.45
N GLY A 140 31.25 -42.42 14.25
CA GLY A 140 31.29 -41.00 13.92
C GLY A 140 30.26 -40.54 12.90
N ILE A 141 30.16 -39.23 12.69
CA ILE A 141 29.24 -38.60 11.74
C ILE A 141 29.94 -37.55 10.88
N MET A 142 29.51 -37.47 9.61
CA MET A 142 29.83 -36.38 8.70
C MET A 142 28.55 -35.58 8.43
N ALA A 143 28.61 -34.29 8.70
CA ALA A 143 27.51 -33.36 8.50
C ALA A 143 27.91 -32.18 7.61
N MET A 144 26.93 -31.59 6.97
CA MET A 144 27.08 -30.45 6.07
C MET A 144 26.07 -29.37 6.45
N PHE A 145 26.51 -28.11 6.42
CA PHE A 145 25.70 -26.93 6.72
C PHE A 145 25.78 -26.01 5.51
N GLY A 146 24.62 -25.51 5.04
CA GLY A 146 24.54 -24.77 3.77
C GLY A 146 24.33 -25.65 2.53
N ALA A 147 24.10 -26.96 2.71
CA ALA A 147 23.58 -27.86 1.68
C ALA A 147 22.80 -29.04 2.29
N PRO A 148 21.84 -29.65 1.56
CA PRO A 148 21.36 -29.32 0.20
C PRO A 148 20.60 -28.00 0.15
N LEU A 149 20.41 -27.39 1.31
CA LEU A 149 19.71 -26.17 1.59
C LEU A 149 20.73 -25.07 1.86
N ALA A 150 20.73 -23.99 1.10
CA ALA A 150 21.79 -23.00 1.25
C ALA A 150 21.67 -22.38 2.69
N CYS A 151 22.68 -21.79 3.34
CA CYS A 151 22.48 -21.05 4.62
C CYS A 151 23.50 -19.90 4.79
N GLU A 152 23.10 -18.63 4.95
CA GLU A 152 24.05 -17.46 4.96
C GLU A 152 25.02 -17.52 6.16
N GLU A 153 24.59 -18.17 7.23
CA GLU A 153 25.31 -18.32 8.50
C GLU A 153 25.77 -19.77 8.72
N HIS A 154 25.94 -20.54 7.62
CA HIS A 154 26.26 -21.98 7.69
C HIS A 154 27.47 -22.30 8.59
N ALA A 155 28.46 -21.40 8.67
CA ALA A 155 29.65 -21.56 9.50
C ALA A 155 29.37 -21.31 11.00
N VAL A 156 28.59 -20.27 11.32
CA VAL A 156 28.17 -19.95 12.70
C VAL A 156 27.33 -21.09 13.27
N ARG A 157 26.38 -21.60 12.47
CA ARG A 157 25.52 -22.74 12.85
C ARG A 157 26.30 -24.03 13.05
N ALA A 158 27.26 -24.34 12.18
CA ALA A 158 28.15 -25.49 12.37
C ALA A 158 28.99 -25.37 13.66
N CYS A 159 29.40 -24.15 14.03
CA CYS A 159 30.11 -23.88 15.30
C CYS A 159 29.19 -24.12 16.51
N HIS A 160 27.96 -23.63 16.49
CA HIS A 160 26.98 -23.90 17.56
C HIS A 160 26.65 -25.40 17.66
N ALA A 161 26.54 -26.11 16.52
CA ALA A 161 26.35 -27.56 16.50
C ALA A 161 27.51 -28.29 17.19
N ALA A 162 28.74 -27.95 16.84
CA ALA A 162 29.92 -28.55 17.45
C ALA A 162 30.00 -28.29 18.97
N LEU A 163 29.66 -27.07 19.42
CA LEU A 163 29.60 -26.71 20.85
C LEU A 163 28.52 -27.52 21.58
N ALA A 164 27.34 -27.65 20.97
CA ALA A 164 26.23 -28.43 21.50
C ALA A 164 26.55 -29.93 21.57
N MET A 165 27.25 -30.49 20.56
CA MET A 165 27.75 -31.87 20.59
C MET A 165 28.69 -32.09 21.77
N ARG A 166 29.69 -31.22 21.93
CA ARG A 166 30.67 -31.31 23.02
C ARG A 166 30.00 -31.28 24.38
N GLU A 167 29.07 -30.35 24.61
CA GLU A 167 28.38 -30.24 25.89
C GLU A 167 27.40 -31.40 26.13
N GLY A 168 26.65 -31.82 25.11
CA GLY A 168 25.73 -32.95 25.20
C GLY A 168 26.45 -34.26 25.55
N VAL A 169 27.59 -34.53 24.92
CA VAL A 169 28.43 -35.69 25.25
C VAL A 169 29.00 -35.55 26.67
N ARG A 170 29.41 -34.35 27.11
CA ARG A 170 29.90 -34.11 28.46
C ARG A 170 28.84 -34.36 29.54
N VAL A 171 27.60 -33.94 29.29
CA VAL A 171 26.45 -34.20 30.18
C VAL A 171 26.17 -35.70 30.25
N LEU A 172 26.08 -36.39 29.10
CA LEU A 172 25.82 -37.82 29.06
C LEU A 172 26.91 -38.64 29.77
N ARG A 173 28.16 -38.22 29.63
CA ARG A 173 29.33 -38.79 30.31
C ARG A 173 29.22 -38.69 31.83
N ARG A 174 28.75 -37.55 32.37
CA ARG A 174 28.54 -37.35 33.81
C ARG A 174 27.36 -38.16 34.34
N GLU A 175 26.26 -38.23 33.60
CA GLU A 175 25.03 -38.90 34.04
C GLU A 175 25.12 -40.43 33.98
N ARG A 176 25.88 -40.97 33.02
CA ARG A 176 25.95 -42.43 32.77
C ARG A 176 27.32 -43.06 33.05
N ALA A 177 28.28 -42.30 33.58
CA ALA A 177 29.67 -42.73 33.78
C ALA A 177 30.32 -43.35 32.53
N ASN A 178 30.00 -42.80 31.34
CA ASN A 178 30.46 -43.30 30.05
C ASN A 178 31.90 -42.81 29.76
N PRO A 179 32.88 -43.67 29.41
CA PRO A 179 34.26 -43.24 29.16
C PRO A 179 34.48 -42.51 27.82
N ILE A 180 33.46 -42.39 26.95
CA ILE A 180 33.58 -41.88 25.58
C ILE A 180 33.58 -40.35 25.52
N ASP A 181 34.44 -39.79 24.67
CA ASP A 181 34.57 -38.35 24.40
C ASP A 181 34.59 -38.09 22.88
N VAL A 182 34.26 -36.87 22.46
CA VAL A 182 34.08 -36.51 21.04
C VAL A 182 35.21 -35.62 20.54
N ARG A 183 35.63 -35.84 19.29
CA ARG A 183 36.54 -34.98 18.54
C ARG A 183 35.80 -34.39 17.36
N ILE A 184 35.95 -33.10 17.10
CA ILE A 184 35.17 -32.42 16.06
C ILE A 184 36.07 -31.55 15.19
N GLY A 185 35.90 -31.67 13.87
CA GLY A 185 36.62 -30.92 12.85
C GLY A 185 35.69 -30.16 11.91
N LEU A 186 36.01 -28.90 11.63
CA LEU A 186 35.22 -28.01 10.77
C LEU A 186 36.07 -27.41 9.63
N ASN A 187 35.51 -27.38 8.42
CA ASN A 187 36.06 -26.60 7.30
C ASN A 187 34.97 -26.12 6.34
N SER A 188 35.13 -24.90 5.83
CA SER A 188 34.19 -24.25 4.88
C SER A 188 34.81 -24.10 3.49
N GLY A 189 33.98 -24.23 2.45
CA GLY A 189 34.41 -24.07 1.05
C GLY A 189 33.37 -24.54 0.04
N GLU A 190 33.69 -24.42 -1.24
CA GLU A 190 32.78 -24.85 -2.33
C GLU A 190 32.75 -26.37 -2.49
N VAL A 191 31.54 -26.90 -2.73
CA VAL A 191 31.31 -28.30 -3.11
C VAL A 191 30.30 -28.38 -4.24
N VAL A 192 30.46 -29.37 -5.13
CA VAL A 192 29.48 -29.68 -6.17
C VAL A 192 28.57 -30.78 -5.65
N ILE A 193 27.26 -30.64 -5.84
CA ILE A 193 26.26 -31.60 -5.35
C ILE A 193 25.50 -32.17 -6.56
N HIS A 194 25.61 -33.47 -6.78
CA HIS A 194 24.90 -34.19 -7.83
C HIS A 194 24.09 -35.37 -7.29
N SER A 195 22.96 -35.67 -7.92
CA SER A 195 22.21 -36.92 -7.75
C SER A 195 22.54 -37.85 -8.92
N ILE A 196 22.95 -39.10 -8.65
CA ILE A 196 23.11 -40.15 -9.66
C ILE A 196 22.28 -41.36 -9.23
N GLY A 197 21.36 -41.83 -10.08
CA GLY A 197 20.76 -43.17 -9.99
C GLY A 197 19.22 -43.23 -9.94
N ASN A 198 18.66 -44.22 -10.65
CA ASN A 198 17.21 -44.44 -10.83
C ASN A 198 16.62 -45.51 -9.88
N ASP A 199 17.36 -45.92 -8.84
CA ASP A 199 16.88 -46.85 -7.81
C ASP A 199 17.38 -46.42 -6.41
N LEU A 200 16.42 -46.07 -5.55
CA LEU A 200 16.34 -46.09 -4.07
C LEU A 200 17.59 -45.92 -3.16
N SER A 201 18.71 -45.40 -3.64
CA SER A 201 19.85 -44.98 -2.82
C SER A 201 20.36 -43.62 -3.28
N MET A 202 19.94 -42.56 -2.58
CA MET A 202 20.50 -41.21 -2.80
C MET A 202 21.87 -41.13 -2.12
N HIS A 203 22.95 -41.19 -2.89
CA HIS A 203 24.30 -40.90 -2.42
C HIS A 203 24.70 -39.47 -2.81
N TYR A 204 24.81 -38.59 -1.81
CA TYR A 204 25.33 -37.23 -1.94
C TYR A 204 26.85 -37.25 -1.73
N GLU A 205 27.64 -37.38 -2.80
CA GLU A 205 29.09 -37.26 -2.71
C GLU A 205 29.52 -35.80 -2.80
N ALA A 206 29.95 -35.22 -1.67
CA ALA A 206 30.68 -33.96 -1.64
C ALA A 206 32.17 -34.24 -1.98
N ALA A 207 32.48 -34.44 -3.25
CA ALA A 207 33.85 -34.68 -3.70
C ALA A 207 34.64 -33.34 -3.74
N GLY A 208 35.74 -33.23 -2.99
CA GLY A 208 36.62 -32.06 -3.07
C GLY A 208 37.59 -31.88 -1.90
N LYS A 209 38.51 -30.91 -2.07
CA LYS A 209 39.51 -30.50 -1.07
C LYS A 209 38.88 -30.09 0.27
N THR A 210 37.67 -29.52 0.24
CA THR A 210 36.92 -29.00 1.40
C THR A 210 36.53 -30.09 2.40
N THR A 211 36.00 -31.23 1.92
CA THR A 211 35.54 -32.36 2.74
C THR A 211 36.72 -33.06 3.42
N HIS A 212 37.80 -33.31 2.65
CA HIS A 212 39.00 -33.95 3.19
C HIS A 212 39.66 -33.10 4.30
N LEU A 213 39.63 -31.78 4.18
CA LEU A 213 40.25 -30.92 5.18
C LEU A 213 39.48 -30.90 6.50
N ALA A 214 38.13 -30.93 6.48
CA ALA A 214 37.31 -31.05 7.70
C ALA A 214 37.60 -32.36 8.46
N ALA A 215 37.68 -33.48 7.74
CA ALA A 215 38.03 -34.78 8.32
C ALA A 215 39.43 -34.78 8.95
N ARG A 216 40.39 -34.05 8.38
CA ARG A 216 41.73 -33.90 8.97
C ARG A 216 41.73 -33.03 10.22
N MET A 217 40.87 -32.02 10.30
CA MET A 217 40.72 -31.21 11.52
C MET A 217 40.17 -32.03 12.67
N GLU A 218 39.24 -32.96 12.41
CA GLU A 218 38.73 -33.91 13.42
C GLU A 218 39.87 -34.83 13.89
N ALA A 219 40.60 -35.44 12.95
CA ALA A 219 41.67 -36.38 13.30
C ALA A 219 42.82 -35.72 14.11
N LEU A 220 43.05 -34.41 13.93
CA LEU A 220 44.03 -33.62 14.69
C LEU A 220 43.49 -33.12 16.03
N ALA A 221 42.17 -33.13 16.25
CA ALA A 221 41.56 -32.65 17.48
C ALA A 221 41.90 -33.57 18.67
N GLU A 222 42.20 -32.97 19.81
CA GLU A 222 42.29 -33.69 21.08
C GLU A 222 40.87 -34.03 21.59
N PRO A 223 40.67 -35.08 22.39
CA PRO A 223 39.35 -35.44 22.92
C PRO A 223 38.70 -34.27 23.67
N GLY A 224 37.44 -33.98 23.35
CA GLY A 224 36.69 -32.86 23.90
C GLY A 224 36.98 -31.51 23.25
N THR A 225 37.80 -31.45 22.20
CA THR A 225 38.12 -30.20 21.50
C THR A 225 37.50 -30.14 20.11
N ILE A 226 37.32 -28.91 19.63
CA ILE A 226 36.71 -28.62 18.33
C ILE A 226 37.71 -27.78 17.55
N LEU A 227 38.23 -28.33 16.45
CA LEU A 227 39.20 -27.63 15.59
C LEU A 227 38.54 -27.19 14.29
N MET A 228 38.87 -25.98 13.86
CA MET A 228 38.41 -25.41 12.60
C MET A 228 39.56 -24.77 11.82
N THR A 229 39.40 -24.73 10.50
CA THR A 229 40.30 -23.98 9.63
C THR A 229 39.98 -22.48 9.65
N ALA A 230 40.92 -21.67 9.15
CA ALA A 230 40.71 -20.23 8.94
C ALA A 230 39.43 -19.92 8.13
N ALA A 231 39.11 -20.73 7.11
CA ALA A 231 37.94 -20.52 6.25
C ALA A 231 36.62 -20.55 7.02
N THR A 232 36.46 -21.47 7.99
CA THR A 232 35.28 -21.50 8.85
C THR A 232 35.30 -20.37 9.88
N TYR A 233 36.48 -20.04 10.43
CA TYR A 233 36.61 -18.95 11.40
C TYR A 233 36.21 -17.59 10.80
N HIS A 234 36.67 -17.25 9.58
CA HIS A 234 36.36 -15.96 8.96
C HIS A 234 34.86 -15.75 8.74
N LEU A 235 34.14 -16.81 8.36
CA LEU A 235 32.69 -16.77 8.15
C LEU A 235 31.89 -16.73 9.45
N ALA A 236 32.47 -17.15 10.59
CA ALA A 236 31.83 -17.11 11.90
C ALA A 236 32.30 -15.94 12.79
N LYS A 237 33.21 -15.10 12.29
CA LYS A 237 33.89 -14.04 13.06
C LYS A 237 32.88 -13.02 13.63
N GLY A 238 33.04 -12.69 14.91
CA GLY A 238 32.17 -11.73 15.61
C GLY A 238 30.84 -12.33 16.09
N PHE A 239 30.64 -13.63 15.88
CA PHE A 239 29.60 -14.44 16.51
C PHE A 239 30.17 -15.56 17.40
N VAL A 240 31.45 -15.95 17.23
CA VAL A 240 32.10 -17.03 17.99
C VAL A 240 33.43 -16.61 18.63
N ASP A 241 33.76 -17.20 19.78
CA ASP A 241 35.03 -17.06 20.49
C ASP A 241 35.96 -18.24 20.20
N VAL A 242 37.23 -18.00 19.84
CA VAL A 242 38.19 -19.03 19.43
C VAL A 242 39.60 -18.82 20.00
N LYS A 243 40.41 -19.87 20.06
CA LYS A 243 41.84 -19.84 20.44
C LYS A 243 42.73 -20.32 19.27
N PRO A 244 43.71 -19.53 18.79
CA PRO A 244 44.60 -19.95 17.70
C PRO A 244 45.56 -21.05 18.14
N ARG A 245 45.76 -22.08 17.29
CA ARG A 245 46.69 -23.22 17.52
C ARG A 245 47.89 -23.23 16.56
N GLY A 246 48.01 -22.22 15.69
CA GLY A 246 49.13 -22.03 14.76
C GLY A 246 48.98 -22.81 13.45
N SER A 247 50.00 -22.73 12.59
CA SER A 247 50.02 -23.42 11.29
C SER A 247 50.58 -24.83 11.41
N GLN A 248 49.84 -25.83 10.94
CA GLN A 248 50.19 -27.25 11.07
C GLN A 248 50.32 -27.94 9.71
N THR A 249 51.31 -28.81 9.55
CA THR A 249 51.50 -29.60 8.33
C THR A 249 50.53 -30.78 8.28
N VAL A 250 49.61 -30.76 7.32
CA VAL A 250 48.57 -31.78 7.17
C VAL A 250 48.92 -32.74 6.03
N ARG A 251 48.89 -34.05 6.30
CA ARG A 251 49.27 -35.09 5.33
C ARG A 251 48.45 -34.99 4.02
N GLY A 252 49.14 -34.84 2.88
CA GLY A 252 48.54 -34.74 1.56
C GLY A 252 48.30 -33.29 1.07
N ILE A 253 48.67 -32.28 1.87
CA ILE A 253 48.66 -30.87 1.50
C ILE A 253 50.10 -30.35 1.61
N GLN A 254 50.62 -29.75 0.54
CA GLN A 254 52.01 -29.29 0.50
C GLN A 254 52.24 -28.03 1.35
N GLU A 255 51.22 -27.19 1.54
CA GLU A 255 51.28 -25.96 2.34
C GLU A 255 50.71 -26.16 3.76
N PRO A 256 51.34 -25.58 4.81
CA PRO A 256 50.81 -25.60 6.18
C PRO A 256 49.43 -24.92 6.31
N VAL A 257 48.53 -25.48 7.14
CA VAL A 257 47.16 -24.99 7.35
C VAL A 257 47.02 -24.34 8.72
N GLU A 258 46.45 -23.13 8.80
CA GLU A 258 46.13 -22.48 10.08
C GLU A 258 44.90 -23.09 10.76
N VAL A 259 45.05 -23.38 12.05
CA VAL A 259 44.04 -24.08 12.86
C VAL A 259 43.64 -23.26 14.08
N PHE A 260 42.34 -23.21 14.36
CA PHE A 260 41.71 -22.54 15.50
C PHE A 260 40.89 -23.53 16.32
N GLU A 261 40.89 -23.37 17.64
CA GLU A 261 40.04 -24.13 18.56
C GLU A 261 38.81 -23.31 18.97
N LEU A 262 37.60 -23.88 18.89
CA LEU A 262 36.34 -23.20 19.19
C LEU A 262 35.98 -23.22 20.68
N LEU A 263 35.58 -22.06 21.22
CA LEU A 263 35.22 -21.84 22.63
C LEU A 263 33.71 -21.54 22.89
N ASP A 264 33.06 -20.46 22.34
CA ASP A 264 31.67 -19.97 22.70
C ASP A 264 30.92 -18.98 21.69
N ALA A 265 29.64 -18.48 21.90
CA ALA A 265 28.82 -17.54 20.98
C ALA A 265 27.43 -16.80 21.42
N PRO A 266 27.17 -15.41 21.35
CA PRO A 266 25.94 -14.60 21.82
C PRO A 266 24.98 -13.72 20.82
N ALA A 267 23.83 -13.04 21.22
CA ALA A 267 22.68 -12.44 20.38
C ALA A 267 22.35 -10.87 20.31
N ARG A 268 22.06 -10.22 19.11
CA ARG A 268 22.04 -8.71 18.80
C ARG A 268 21.17 -8.23 17.52
N THR A 269 20.69 -6.93 17.27
CA THR A 269 19.96 -6.44 15.98
C THR A 269 20.85 -5.95 14.81
N ARG A 270 20.51 -5.95 13.50
CA ARG A 270 21.48 -5.52 12.42
C ARG A 270 22.26 -4.21 12.63
N TRP A 271 21.61 -3.11 13.04
CA TRP A 271 22.32 -1.90 13.44
C TRP A 271 23.01 -2.05 14.79
N GLN A 272 22.40 -2.72 15.79
CA GLN A 272 23.03 -2.94 17.10
C GLN A 272 24.18 -3.95 17.03
N VAL A 273 24.05 -5.10 16.37
CA VAL A 273 25.09 -5.98 15.81
C VAL A 273 26.18 -5.17 15.13
N ARG A 274 25.88 -4.27 14.19
CA ARG A 274 26.90 -3.40 13.57
C ARG A 274 27.52 -2.41 14.57
N ALA A 275 26.73 -1.84 15.49
CA ALA A 275 27.13 -0.87 16.52
C ALA A 275 27.99 -1.50 17.62
N GLU A 276 27.68 -2.73 18.00
CA GLU A 276 28.36 -3.59 18.97
C GLU A 276 29.56 -4.29 18.33
N ARG A 277 29.58 -4.44 17.00
CA ARG A 277 30.76 -4.84 16.21
C ARG A 277 31.75 -3.70 15.97
N GLY A 278 31.44 -2.49 16.45
CA GLY A 278 32.22 -1.29 16.17
C GLY A 278 31.85 -0.74 14.80
N LEU A 279 31.00 0.28 14.78
CA LEU A 279 30.73 1.02 13.56
C LEU A 279 31.99 1.78 13.10
N SER A 280 32.19 1.82 11.79
CA SER A 280 33.18 2.70 11.18
C SER A 280 32.97 4.14 11.60
N ALA A 281 34.04 4.88 11.90
CA ALA A 281 33.91 6.30 12.20
C ALA A 281 33.19 6.98 11.02
N LEU A 282 32.16 7.79 11.29
CA LEU A 282 31.50 8.55 10.21
C LEU A 282 32.53 9.54 9.63
N LYS A 283 33.04 9.23 8.44
CA LYS A 283 34.01 10.06 7.68
C LYS A 283 33.30 10.93 6.65
N GLY A 284 33.89 12.08 6.37
CA GLY A 284 33.30 13.09 5.48
C GLY A 284 32.00 13.70 6.01
N ARG A 285 31.19 14.22 5.08
CA ARG A 285 29.86 14.80 5.32
C ARG A 285 29.84 16.04 6.19
N MET A 286 30.91 16.83 6.17
CA MET A 286 31.04 18.00 7.04
C MET A 286 29.97 19.06 6.74
N ALA A 287 29.63 19.24 5.45
CA ALA A 287 28.57 20.16 5.03
C ALA A 287 27.19 19.67 5.51
N GLU A 288 26.86 18.39 5.30
CA GLU A 288 25.58 17.82 5.69
C GLU A 288 25.39 17.79 7.21
N ARG A 289 26.47 17.52 7.96
CA ARG A 289 26.48 17.60 9.42
C ARG A 289 26.29 19.03 9.92
N ALA A 290 26.84 20.02 9.24
CA ALA A 290 26.63 21.43 9.58
C ALA A 290 25.15 21.82 9.42
N VAL A 291 24.50 21.38 8.34
CA VAL A 291 23.07 21.63 8.11
C VAL A 291 22.17 21.02 9.21
N LEU A 292 22.42 19.76 9.59
CA LEU A 292 21.66 19.12 10.68
C LEU A 292 21.86 19.85 12.02
N ARG A 293 23.08 20.33 12.29
CA ARG A 293 23.40 21.09 13.49
C ARG A 293 22.73 22.46 13.53
N GLU A 294 22.81 23.22 12.44
CA GLU A 294 22.17 24.54 12.34
C GLU A 294 20.65 24.43 12.55
N ALA A 295 20.02 23.40 11.97
CA ALA A 295 18.60 23.18 12.15
C ALA A 295 18.24 22.79 13.60
N TYR A 296 19.10 22.04 14.28
CA TYR A 296 18.96 21.72 15.70
C TYR A 296 19.12 22.94 16.61
N GLU A 297 20.12 23.78 16.35
CA GLU A 297 20.31 25.05 17.06
C GLU A 297 19.10 25.98 16.86
N SER A 298 18.62 26.10 15.63
CA SER A 298 17.38 26.83 15.31
C SER A 298 16.17 26.28 16.08
N ALA A 299 15.98 24.96 16.10
CA ALA A 299 14.88 24.33 16.82
C ALA A 299 15.01 24.51 18.35
N THR A 300 16.24 24.58 18.87
CA THR A 300 16.50 24.94 20.27
C THR A 300 15.99 26.35 20.58
N ASP A 301 16.19 27.31 19.67
CA ASP A 301 15.69 28.69 19.75
C ASP A 301 14.19 28.84 19.41
N ARG A 302 13.40 27.76 19.53
CA ARG A 302 11.97 27.69 19.22
C ARG A 302 11.63 28.04 17.76
N LYS A 303 12.58 27.91 16.85
CA LYS A 303 12.38 28.03 15.41
C LYS A 303 12.46 26.63 14.82
N GLY A 304 11.38 25.87 14.97
CA GLY A 304 11.32 24.48 14.55
C GLY A 304 11.66 24.29 13.07
N LYS A 305 12.18 23.11 12.73
CA LYS A 305 12.68 22.77 11.39
C LYS A 305 12.24 21.38 10.97
N ALA A 306 11.95 21.21 9.68
CA ALA A 306 11.75 19.93 9.03
C ALA A 306 12.85 19.71 7.99
N ILE A 307 13.55 18.58 8.06
CA ILE A 307 14.67 18.24 7.17
C ILE A 307 14.41 16.90 6.51
N ALA A 308 14.62 16.88 5.20
CA ALA A 308 14.54 15.69 4.38
C ALA A 308 15.93 15.25 3.92
N VAL A 309 16.44 14.14 4.44
CA VAL A 309 17.72 13.55 4.02
C VAL A 309 17.48 12.61 2.83
N ILE A 310 17.87 13.05 1.64
CA ILE A 310 17.55 12.38 0.36
C ILE A 310 18.81 11.74 -0.21
N GLY A 311 18.80 10.42 -0.41
CA GLY A 311 19.97 9.73 -0.95
C GLY A 311 19.72 8.28 -1.33
N ALA A 312 20.56 7.73 -2.22
CA ALA A 312 20.45 6.36 -2.71
C ALA A 312 20.51 5.30 -1.58
N PRO A 313 20.04 4.06 -1.81
CA PRO A 313 20.20 2.97 -0.86
C PRO A 313 21.68 2.75 -0.49
N GLY A 314 21.96 2.49 0.79
CA GLY A 314 23.34 2.25 1.27
C GLY A 314 24.25 3.48 1.38
N VAL A 315 23.80 4.67 0.96
CA VAL A 315 24.61 5.90 0.94
C VAL A 315 24.93 6.48 2.34
N GLY A 316 24.31 5.94 3.41
CA GLY A 316 24.58 6.35 4.79
C GLY A 316 23.56 7.31 5.43
N LYS A 317 22.33 7.43 4.91
CA LYS A 317 21.26 8.30 5.47
C LYS A 317 21.03 8.06 6.96
N SER A 318 20.67 6.84 7.33
CA SER A 318 20.39 6.48 8.74
C SER A 318 21.65 6.60 9.60
N ARG A 319 22.84 6.28 9.07
CA ARG A 319 24.12 6.47 9.76
C ARG A 319 24.37 7.93 10.13
N LEU A 320 24.15 8.85 9.19
CA LEU A 320 24.31 10.29 9.40
C LEU A 320 23.35 10.81 10.50
N VAL A 321 22.07 10.44 10.41
CA VAL A 321 21.04 10.94 11.33
C VAL A 321 21.22 10.38 12.74
N HIS A 322 21.43 9.07 12.91
CA HIS A 322 21.64 8.47 14.22
C HIS A 322 22.95 8.94 14.89
N GLU A 323 24.03 9.14 14.13
CA GLU A 323 25.27 9.71 14.66
C GLU A 323 25.07 11.18 15.09
N PHE A 324 24.29 11.94 14.32
CA PHE A 324 23.91 13.30 14.69
C PHE A 324 23.12 13.31 16.02
N ILE A 325 22.09 12.47 16.15
CA ILE A 325 21.28 12.34 17.37
C ILE A 325 22.18 11.98 18.56
N ARG A 326 23.01 10.95 18.41
CA ARG A 326 23.90 10.45 19.47
C ARG A 326 24.90 11.50 19.98
N LEU A 327 25.49 12.30 19.09
CA LEU A 327 26.57 13.22 19.43
C LEU A 327 26.12 14.63 19.82
N ASN A 328 24.97 15.10 19.30
CA ASN A 328 24.59 16.51 19.38
C ASN A 328 23.28 16.75 20.14
N VAL A 329 22.37 15.77 20.21
CA VAL A 329 21.07 15.99 20.85
C VAL A 329 21.21 15.87 22.37
N ALA A 330 20.91 16.96 23.07
CA ALA A 330 20.96 17.02 24.52
C ALA A 330 19.91 16.10 25.18
N ARG A 331 20.23 15.58 26.37
CA ARG A 331 19.40 14.59 27.10
C ARG A 331 17.99 15.08 27.48
N ASN A 332 17.76 16.38 27.48
CA ASN A 332 16.45 16.98 27.79
C ASN A 332 15.49 17.00 26.58
N TRP A 333 15.96 16.58 25.39
CA TRP A 333 15.10 16.40 24.22
C TRP A 333 14.36 15.06 24.31
N VAL A 334 13.09 15.08 23.97
CA VAL A 334 12.33 13.86 23.70
C VAL A 334 12.64 13.43 22.27
N VAL A 335 13.08 12.19 22.07
CA VAL A 335 13.36 11.62 20.75
C VAL A 335 12.35 10.52 20.46
N LEU A 336 11.58 10.68 19.39
CA LEU A 336 10.62 9.69 18.90
C LEU A 336 11.07 9.20 17.53
N GLU A 337 11.14 7.88 17.36
CA GLU A 337 11.60 7.23 16.13
C GLU A 337 10.49 6.35 15.54
N THR A 338 10.30 6.43 14.22
CA THR A 338 9.39 5.57 13.45
C THR A 338 9.96 5.30 12.06
N ALA A 339 9.50 4.25 11.39
CA ALA A 339 9.94 3.89 10.04
C ALA A 339 8.73 3.54 9.16
N CYS A 340 8.77 3.97 7.89
CA CYS A 340 7.77 3.62 6.90
C CYS A 340 8.10 2.26 6.28
N ALA A 341 7.23 1.27 6.48
CA ALA A 341 7.43 -0.07 5.95
C ALA A 341 6.84 -0.18 4.54
N SER A 342 7.67 -0.65 3.61
CA SER A 342 7.37 -0.82 2.19
C SER A 342 6.22 -1.78 1.87
N GLN A 343 5.82 -2.59 2.85
CA GLN A 343 4.77 -3.60 2.75
C GLN A 343 3.36 -3.09 3.13
N ARG A 344 3.28 -1.91 3.75
CA ARG A 344 2.06 -1.39 4.43
C ARG A 344 1.57 -0.08 3.83
N THR A 345 1.84 0.13 2.55
CA THR A 345 1.37 1.28 1.78
C THR A 345 -0.17 1.34 1.66
N SER A 346 -0.89 0.29 2.07
CA SER A 346 -2.35 0.17 2.06
C SER A 346 -3.04 0.52 3.39
N SER A 347 -2.31 0.73 4.48
CA SER A 347 -2.89 1.09 5.79
C SER A 347 -2.67 2.57 6.08
N SER A 348 -3.74 3.35 6.21
CA SER A 348 -3.66 4.77 6.52
C SER A 348 -3.00 5.01 7.88
N TYR A 349 -2.08 5.97 7.98
CA TYR A 349 -1.40 6.39 9.21
C TYR A 349 -0.50 5.35 9.92
N ASP A 350 0.00 4.29 9.26
CA ASP A 350 0.77 3.20 9.92
C ASP A 350 2.01 3.70 10.71
N ALA A 351 2.81 4.58 10.10
CA ALA A 351 4.00 5.14 10.74
C ALA A 351 3.65 6.04 11.94
N ILE A 352 2.54 6.78 11.84
CA ILE A 352 2.05 7.66 12.92
C ILE A 352 1.44 6.84 14.06
N SER A 353 0.69 5.78 13.76
CA SER A 353 0.17 4.85 14.76
C SER A 353 1.31 4.22 15.55
N THR A 354 2.38 3.78 14.87
CA THR A 354 3.59 3.22 15.51
C THR A 354 4.31 4.26 16.36
N LEU A 355 4.43 5.50 15.87
CA LEU A 355 5.00 6.62 16.62
C LEU A 355 4.23 6.85 17.94
N VAL A 356 2.89 6.94 17.87
CA VAL A 356 2.03 7.15 19.04
C VAL A 356 2.11 5.97 20.01
N ARG A 357 2.17 4.73 19.51
CA ARG A 357 2.34 3.53 20.37
C ARG A 357 3.65 3.57 21.13
N THR A 358 4.76 3.90 20.48
CA THR A 358 6.07 4.03 21.12
C THR A 358 6.07 5.18 22.12
N TRP A 359 5.52 6.33 21.73
CA TRP A 359 5.43 7.52 22.58
C TRP A 359 4.63 7.25 23.86
N PHE A 360 3.46 6.61 23.76
CA PHE A 360 2.58 6.30 24.89
C PHE A 360 2.94 4.97 25.59
N LYS A 361 4.05 4.34 25.19
CA LYS A 361 4.55 3.06 25.75
C LYS A 361 3.50 1.95 25.70
N LEU A 362 2.76 1.88 24.60
CA LEU A 362 1.70 0.91 24.37
C LEU A 362 2.29 -0.39 23.81
N GLY A 363 2.46 -1.38 24.68
CA GLY A 363 2.90 -2.72 24.30
C GLY A 363 1.77 -3.54 23.64
N PRO A 364 2.12 -4.51 22.78
CA PRO A 364 1.17 -5.35 22.05
C PRO A 364 0.41 -6.36 22.94
N GLY A 365 0.64 -6.35 24.26
CA GLY A 365 -0.08 -7.18 25.24
C GLY A 365 -1.14 -6.43 26.06
N HIS A 366 -1.36 -5.14 25.84
CA HIS A 366 -2.38 -4.37 26.57
C HIS A 366 -3.78 -4.63 26.02
N ALA A 367 -4.76 -4.80 26.91
CA ALA A 367 -6.16 -4.92 26.52
C ALA A 367 -6.72 -3.57 26.00
N PRO A 368 -7.76 -3.56 25.13
CA PRO A 368 -8.33 -2.32 24.56
C PRO A 368 -8.71 -1.26 25.61
N ASN A 369 -9.27 -1.68 26.75
CA ASN A 369 -9.64 -0.77 27.84
C ASN A 369 -8.40 -0.17 28.55
N GLU A 370 -7.32 -0.92 28.67
CA GLU A 370 -6.05 -0.45 29.23
C GLU A 370 -5.38 0.55 28.29
N VAL A 371 -5.41 0.27 26.97
CA VAL A 371 -4.94 1.21 25.95
C VAL A 371 -5.75 2.50 26.00
N ALA A 372 -7.08 2.41 26.08
CA ALA A 372 -7.93 3.59 26.17
C ALA A 372 -7.69 4.41 27.45
N GLY A 373 -7.47 3.75 28.59
CA GLY A 373 -7.07 4.40 29.84
C GLY A 373 -5.74 5.14 29.69
N ARG A 374 -4.70 4.46 29.19
CA ARG A 374 -3.37 5.05 28.99
C ARG A 374 -3.38 6.20 27.98
N VAL A 375 -4.13 6.09 26.90
CA VAL A 375 -4.28 7.18 25.92
C VAL A 375 -4.86 8.42 26.59
N ARG A 376 -5.93 8.29 27.38
CA ARG A 376 -6.50 9.43 28.12
C ARG A 376 -5.51 10.02 29.12
N GLU A 377 -4.81 9.18 29.89
CA GLU A 377 -3.79 9.62 30.85
C GLU A 377 -2.65 10.39 30.17
N GLN A 378 -2.12 9.86 29.07
CA GLN A 378 -1.02 10.49 28.33
C GLN A 378 -1.46 11.80 27.66
N ILE A 379 -2.66 11.85 27.07
CA ILE A 379 -3.22 13.10 26.53
C ILE A 379 -3.35 14.15 27.64
N ALA A 380 -3.90 13.78 28.80
CA ALA A 380 -4.03 14.69 29.95
C ALA A 380 -2.68 15.16 30.49
N GLU A 381 -1.66 14.30 30.49
CA GLU A 381 -0.30 14.65 30.91
C GLU A 381 0.37 15.65 29.95
N ILE A 382 0.06 15.56 28.65
CA ILE A 382 0.55 16.50 27.64
C ILE A 382 -0.18 17.84 27.78
N ASP A 383 -1.51 17.81 27.67
CA ASP A 383 -2.39 18.96 27.83
C ASP A 383 -3.84 18.49 28.08
N PRO A 384 -4.42 18.74 29.27
CA PRO A 384 -5.80 18.36 29.59
C PRO A 384 -6.85 18.89 28.62
N THR A 385 -6.59 20.02 27.94
CA THR A 385 -7.54 20.58 26.97
C THR A 385 -7.69 19.73 25.71
N LEU A 386 -6.74 18.83 25.44
CA LEU A 386 -6.75 17.93 24.28
C LEU A 386 -7.50 16.62 24.52
N LEU A 387 -8.11 16.43 25.71
CA LEU A 387 -8.87 15.22 26.02
C LEU A 387 -10.03 14.95 25.04
N SER A 388 -10.58 15.98 24.40
CA SER A 388 -11.58 15.85 23.33
C SER A 388 -11.08 15.11 22.09
N PHE A 389 -9.76 15.03 21.88
CA PHE A 389 -9.16 14.26 20.78
C PHE A 389 -8.98 12.76 21.10
N THR A 390 -9.35 12.32 22.30
CA THR A 390 -9.26 10.89 22.68
C THR A 390 -9.90 9.97 21.64
N PRO A 391 -11.13 10.20 21.13
CA PRO A 391 -11.75 9.33 20.13
C PRO A 391 -10.93 9.21 18.84
N ALA A 392 -10.32 10.32 18.39
CA ALA A 392 -9.50 10.36 17.19
C ALA A 392 -8.19 9.57 17.37
N VAL A 393 -7.53 9.71 18.53
CA VAL A 393 -6.31 8.95 18.85
C VAL A 393 -6.63 7.45 19.02
N LEU A 394 -7.77 7.09 19.61
CA LEU A 394 -8.20 5.70 19.67
C LEU A 394 -8.45 5.13 18.28
N SER A 395 -9.11 5.89 17.41
CA SER A 395 -9.33 5.49 16.02
C SER A 395 -8.03 5.29 15.23
N LEU A 396 -7.01 6.13 15.46
CA LEU A 396 -5.66 5.97 14.89
C LEU A 396 -4.96 4.67 15.35
N LEU A 397 -5.32 4.18 16.53
CA LEU A 397 -4.80 2.95 17.13
C LEU A 397 -5.68 1.73 16.83
N ASP A 398 -6.59 1.84 15.87
CA ASP A 398 -7.56 0.81 15.46
C ASP A 398 -8.51 0.38 16.59
N LEU A 399 -8.82 1.30 17.51
CA LEU A 399 -9.78 1.10 18.60
C LEU A 399 -11.07 1.89 18.34
N ASN A 400 -12.20 1.21 18.50
CA ASN A 400 -13.50 1.87 18.42
C ASN A 400 -13.71 2.80 19.61
N SER A 401 -14.25 3.99 19.33
CA SER A 401 -14.79 4.89 20.36
C SER A 401 -16.31 4.79 20.37
N ASP A 402 -16.87 4.57 21.55
CA ASP A 402 -18.32 4.54 21.78
C ASP A 402 -18.92 5.95 22.00
N GLU A 403 -18.13 7.01 21.82
CA GLU A 403 -18.61 8.37 21.98
C GLU A 403 -19.62 8.76 20.87
N PRO A 404 -20.85 9.18 21.22
CA PRO A 404 -21.90 9.47 20.24
C PRO A 404 -21.50 10.52 19.20
N GLY A 405 -20.75 11.55 19.63
CA GLY A 405 -20.25 12.60 18.75
C GLY A 405 -19.29 12.07 17.69
N TRP A 406 -18.38 11.16 18.05
CA TRP A 406 -17.46 10.51 17.12
C TRP A 406 -18.18 9.60 16.12
N GLN A 407 -19.17 8.84 16.60
CA GLN A 407 -19.95 7.94 15.74
C GLN A 407 -20.84 8.67 14.73
N SER A 408 -21.26 9.91 15.02
CA SER A 408 -22.02 10.75 14.09
C SER A 408 -21.20 11.41 12.98
N LEU A 409 -19.87 11.48 13.12
CA LEU A 409 -19.01 12.07 12.10
C LEU A 409 -18.94 11.20 10.86
N ASP A 410 -18.95 11.84 9.69
CA ASP A 410 -18.65 11.16 8.43
C ASP A 410 -17.16 10.76 8.34
N PRO A 411 -16.79 9.83 7.45
CA PRO A 411 -15.41 9.35 7.34
C PRO A 411 -14.36 10.43 7.03
N VAL A 412 -14.73 11.50 6.32
CA VAL A 412 -13.83 12.62 5.98
C VAL A 412 -13.56 13.44 7.23
N GLN A 413 -14.60 13.78 7.99
CA GLN A 413 -14.50 14.49 9.25
C GLN A 413 -13.68 13.72 10.29
N ARG A 414 -13.85 12.40 10.38
CA ARG A 414 -13.03 11.55 11.27
C ARG A 414 -11.55 11.60 10.89
N ARG A 415 -11.24 11.50 9.60
CA ARG A 415 -9.86 11.58 9.07
C ARG A 415 -9.21 12.93 9.40
N GLN A 416 -9.94 14.02 9.21
CA GLN A 416 -9.49 15.36 9.57
C GLN A 416 -9.20 15.47 11.07
N GLN A 417 -10.10 14.97 11.92
CA GLN A 417 -9.88 14.96 13.37
C GLN A 417 -8.69 14.11 13.81
N VAL A 418 -8.39 13.00 13.13
CA VAL A 418 -7.17 12.21 13.40
C VAL A 418 -5.91 13.02 13.09
N GLY A 419 -5.85 13.64 11.90
CA GLY A 419 -4.73 14.49 11.53
C GLY A 419 -4.55 15.68 12.48
N GLU A 420 -5.65 16.33 12.85
CA GLU A 420 -5.64 17.46 13.79
C GLU A 420 -5.22 17.02 15.21
N ALA A 421 -5.71 15.88 15.70
CA ALA A 421 -5.33 15.32 16.99
C ALA A 421 -3.83 15.08 17.08
N VAL A 422 -3.25 14.42 16.08
CA VAL A 422 -1.81 14.14 16.01
C VAL A 422 -1.01 15.43 15.99
N ARG A 423 -1.43 16.40 15.17
CA ARG A 423 -0.78 17.72 15.09
C ARG A 423 -0.82 18.45 16.43
N ALA A 424 -1.99 18.51 17.06
CA ALA A 424 -2.21 19.20 18.33
C ALA A 424 -1.36 18.58 19.45
N LEU A 425 -1.30 17.25 19.54
CA LEU A 425 -0.50 16.53 20.54
C LEU A 425 1.00 16.79 20.37
N ILE A 426 1.51 16.67 19.15
CA ILE A 426 2.94 16.90 18.86
C ILE A 426 3.32 18.36 19.18
N LEU A 427 2.50 19.34 18.78
CA LEU A 427 2.76 20.75 19.06
C LEU A 427 2.66 21.07 20.56
N ALA A 428 1.70 20.49 21.29
CA ALA A 428 1.59 20.66 22.74
C ALA A 428 2.81 20.06 23.45
N GLN A 429 3.24 18.86 23.05
CA GLN A 429 4.45 18.23 23.57
C GLN A 429 5.69 19.09 23.30
N ALA A 430 5.85 19.61 22.07
CA ALA A 430 6.98 20.47 21.69
C ALA A 430 7.01 21.83 22.41
N ARG A 431 5.87 22.28 22.98
CA ARG A 431 5.82 23.46 23.86
C ARG A 431 6.28 23.13 25.28
N LYS A 432 5.99 21.92 25.75
CA LYS A 432 6.36 21.42 27.09
C LYS A 432 7.85 21.06 27.18
N ALA A 433 8.38 20.36 26.18
CA ALA A 433 9.79 19.98 26.08
C ALA A 433 10.25 19.92 24.62
N PRO A 434 11.53 20.21 24.32
CA PRO A 434 12.07 20.06 22.98
C PRO A 434 11.88 18.64 22.44
N LEU A 435 11.44 18.52 21.19
CA LEU A 435 11.04 17.26 20.57
C LEU A 435 11.77 17.05 19.25
N LEU A 436 12.35 15.87 19.06
CA LEU A 436 12.90 15.39 17.80
C LEU A 436 12.07 14.20 17.32
N ILE A 437 11.58 14.26 16.08
CA ILE A 437 10.88 13.15 15.42
C ILE A 437 11.73 12.66 14.25
N LEU A 438 12.14 11.39 14.29
CA LEU A 438 12.83 10.70 13.21
C LEU A 438 11.86 9.79 12.45
N VAL A 439 11.73 10.01 11.13
CA VAL A 439 10.93 9.18 10.23
C VAL A 439 11.83 8.53 9.18
N GLU A 440 12.11 7.24 9.33
CA GLU A 440 12.95 6.49 8.39
C GLU A 440 12.16 6.01 7.15
N ASP A 441 12.80 6.02 5.99
CA ASP A 441 12.31 5.46 4.73
C ASP A 441 10.97 6.03 4.22
N LEU A 442 10.77 7.36 4.35
CA LEU A 442 9.54 8.11 3.99
C LEU A 442 9.01 7.90 2.56
N HIS A 443 9.83 7.39 1.64
CA HIS A 443 9.40 7.00 0.29
C HIS A 443 8.34 5.87 0.28
N TRP A 444 8.13 5.19 1.42
CA TRP A 444 7.06 4.21 1.62
C TRP A 444 5.88 4.72 2.44
N ALA A 445 5.83 6.02 2.75
CA ALA A 445 4.73 6.60 3.52
C ALA A 445 3.42 6.52 2.72
N ASP A 446 2.31 6.27 3.43
CA ASP A 446 0.97 6.49 2.89
C ASP A 446 0.67 7.99 2.76
N THR A 447 -0.30 8.34 1.91
CA THR A 447 -0.69 9.74 1.65
C THR A 447 -1.05 10.49 2.94
N GLU A 448 -1.64 9.81 3.92
CA GLU A 448 -2.08 10.48 5.15
C GLU A 448 -0.95 10.81 6.10
N THR A 449 -0.02 9.87 6.26
CA THR A 449 1.24 10.14 6.95
C THR A 449 1.96 11.33 6.31
N ALA A 450 2.01 11.38 4.97
CA ALA A 450 2.64 12.51 4.27
C ALA A 450 1.93 13.85 4.53
N LEU A 451 0.58 13.89 4.46
CA LEU A 451 -0.20 15.11 4.71
C LEU A 451 -0.05 15.63 6.14
N VAL A 452 -0.02 14.75 7.15
CA VAL A 452 0.18 15.16 8.55
C VAL A 452 1.59 15.72 8.75
N LEU A 453 2.61 15.10 8.16
CA LEU A 453 3.99 15.57 8.24
C LEU A 453 4.19 16.92 7.53
N ASP A 454 3.56 17.12 6.36
CA ASP A 454 3.55 18.42 5.66
C ASP A 454 2.83 19.49 6.49
N SER A 455 1.65 19.19 7.04
CA SER A 455 0.92 20.12 7.92
C SER A 455 1.70 20.48 9.19
N LEU A 456 2.45 19.53 9.76
CA LEU A 456 3.36 19.80 10.87
C LEU A 456 4.50 20.71 10.44
N ALA A 457 5.13 20.46 9.29
CA ALA A 457 6.22 21.28 8.76
C ALA A 457 5.80 22.75 8.55
N ASP A 458 4.57 22.98 8.08
CA ASP A 458 4.02 24.33 7.87
C ASP A 458 3.71 25.08 9.18
N THR A 459 3.67 24.39 10.32
CA THR A 459 3.27 24.96 11.62
C THR A 459 4.40 25.03 12.65
N LEU A 460 5.66 24.81 12.23
CA LEU A 460 6.84 24.76 13.12
C LEU A 460 7.29 26.13 13.69
N HIS A 461 6.62 27.22 13.32
CA HIS A 461 6.94 28.55 13.80
C HIS A 461 6.66 28.68 15.32
N SER A 462 7.67 29.01 16.11
CA SER A 462 7.59 29.26 17.58
C SER A 462 7.53 28.03 18.49
N VAL A 463 7.89 26.83 18.00
CA VAL A 463 8.00 25.60 18.80
C VAL A 463 9.40 24.98 18.74
N SER A 464 9.79 24.25 19.79
CA SER A 464 11.06 23.52 19.84
C SER A 464 10.91 22.11 19.26
N LEU A 465 10.67 22.04 17.95
CA LEU A 465 10.44 20.79 17.22
C LEU A 465 11.40 20.65 16.04
N LEU A 466 12.12 19.52 15.97
CA LEU A 466 12.94 19.11 14.84
C LEU A 466 12.38 17.82 14.23
N ILE A 467 11.99 17.86 12.96
CA ILE A 467 11.56 16.68 12.20
C ILE A 467 12.68 16.31 11.22
N VAL A 468 13.15 15.06 11.28
CA VAL A 468 14.15 14.53 10.35
C VAL A 468 13.56 13.31 9.65
N ALA A 469 13.49 13.34 8.32
CA ALA A 469 12.98 12.23 7.53
C ALA A 469 14.03 11.73 6.51
N THR A 470 14.13 10.42 6.30
CA THR A 470 15.03 9.83 5.28
C THR A 470 14.26 9.35 4.04
N ARG A 471 14.79 9.59 2.83
CA ARG A 471 14.10 9.23 1.56
C ARG A 471 15.08 8.82 0.45
N ARG A 472 14.60 8.05 -0.53
CA ARG A 472 15.31 7.73 -1.78
C ARG A 472 15.01 8.75 -2.90
N PRO A 473 15.96 9.02 -3.81
CA PRO A 473 15.80 9.99 -4.89
C PRO A 473 14.86 9.54 -6.02
N GLU A 474 14.74 8.23 -6.27
CA GLU A 474 13.94 7.63 -7.36
C GLU A 474 12.42 7.68 -7.14
N ALA A 475 11.97 8.09 -5.95
CA ALA A 475 10.55 8.21 -5.64
C ALA A 475 9.98 9.52 -6.23
N SER A 476 9.53 9.50 -7.49
CA SER A 476 8.82 10.61 -8.12
C SER A 476 7.30 10.54 -7.91
N THR A 477 6.71 11.72 -7.71
CA THR A 477 5.27 12.10 -7.80
C THR A 477 4.30 11.61 -6.71
N GLY A 478 4.04 12.49 -5.73
CA GLY A 478 2.86 12.47 -4.83
C GLY A 478 3.18 12.68 -3.34
N GLY A 479 2.98 13.90 -2.82
CA GLY A 479 2.91 14.28 -1.38
C GLY A 479 4.10 13.95 -0.47
N ALA A 480 4.69 14.96 0.20
CA ALA A 480 5.56 14.90 1.41
C ALA A 480 6.62 16.03 1.48
N PHE A 481 6.80 16.85 0.43
CA PHE A 481 7.70 18.02 0.51
C PHE A 481 7.03 19.26 -0.05
N GLY A 482 6.15 19.83 0.76
CA GLY A 482 5.82 21.24 0.65
C GLY A 482 7.09 22.14 0.75
N PRO A 483 6.97 23.43 0.43
CA PRO A 483 8.09 24.38 0.47
C PRO A 483 8.71 24.56 1.87
N ALA A 484 8.06 24.10 2.94
CA ALA A 484 8.55 24.19 4.32
C ALA A 484 9.72 23.25 4.66
N TRP A 485 9.98 22.22 3.86
CA TRP A 485 11.04 21.25 4.13
C TRP A 485 12.41 21.68 3.60
N LEU A 486 13.42 21.62 4.47
CA LEU A 486 14.80 21.74 4.04
C LEU A 486 15.27 20.42 3.41
N ARG A 487 15.56 20.44 2.11
CA ARG A 487 16.04 19.27 1.38
C ARG A 487 17.55 19.15 1.50
N LEU A 488 18.01 18.11 2.19
CA LEU A 488 19.41 17.75 2.32
C LEU A 488 19.73 16.58 1.41
N ALA A 489 20.29 16.88 0.23
CA ALA A 489 20.79 15.85 -0.67
C ALA A 489 22.04 15.18 -0.08
N LEU A 490 22.03 13.86 -0.03
CA LEU A 490 23.12 13.02 0.42
C LEU A 490 23.67 12.25 -0.79
N PRO A 491 24.60 12.84 -1.57
CA PRO A 491 25.21 12.19 -2.73
C PRO A 491 26.06 10.99 -2.28
N PRO A 492 26.54 10.11 -3.18
CA PRO A 492 27.66 9.21 -2.85
C PRO A 492 28.85 9.98 -2.27
N LEU A 493 29.68 9.33 -1.45
CA LEU A 493 30.92 9.94 -0.97
C LEU A 493 31.79 10.32 -2.17
N ASP A 494 32.40 11.50 -2.12
CA ASP A 494 33.37 11.88 -3.14
C ASP A 494 34.63 11.00 -3.06
N ALA A 495 35.52 11.12 -4.04
CA ALA A 495 36.72 10.28 -4.10
C ALA A 495 37.65 10.48 -2.89
N THR A 496 37.65 11.67 -2.29
CA THR A 496 38.45 11.99 -1.11
C THR A 496 37.82 11.36 0.13
N GLU A 497 36.53 11.57 0.36
CA GLU A 497 35.80 11.01 1.51
C GLU A 497 35.70 9.47 1.46
N ALA A 498 35.47 8.90 0.28
CA ALA A 498 35.49 7.45 0.07
C ALA A 498 36.91 6.89 0.27
N GLY A 499 37.93 7.66 -0.11
CA GLY A 499 39.33 7.37 0.16
C GLY A 499 39.61 7.37 1.67
N GLU A 500 39.15 8.37 2.40
CA GLU A 500 39.27 8.43 3.87
C GLU A 500 38.54 7.28 4.58
N LEU A 501 37.36 6.88 4.08
CA LEU A 501 36.66 5.72 4.58
C LEU A 501 37.46 4.44 4.32
N LEU A 502 38.05 4.28 3.13
CA LEU A 502 38.92 3.15 2.81
C LEU A 502 40.25 3.20 3.57
N ASP A 503 40.80 4.36 3.87
CA ASP A 503 41.99 4.53 4.70
C ASP A 503 41.69 4.17 6.14
N TRP A 504 40.49 4.48 6.63
CA TRP A 504 40.03 4.04 7.94
C TRP A 504 39.75 2.53 7.97
N LEU A 505 39.13 1.98 6.93
CA LEU A 505 38.83 0.55 6.83
C LEU A 505 40.09 -0.30 6.60
N MET A 506 41.08 0.21 5.85
CA MET A 506 42.22 -0.56 5.36
C MET A 506 43.61 -0.06 5.76
N GLY A 507 43.79 1.16 6.27
CA GLY A 507 45.08 1.68 6.71
C GLY A 507 45.97 2.27 5.62
N ALA A 508 47.04 2.97 5.99
CA ALA A 508 47.82 3.81 5.07
C ALA A 508 48.93 3.08 4.28
N ASP A 509 48.91 1.75 4.18
CA ASP A 509 49.97 1.00 3.51
C ASP A 509 50.01 1.28 2.00
N ILE A 510 51.21 1.58 1.49
CA ILE A 510 51.46 1.91 0.08
C ILE A 510 51.10 0.73 -0.84
N GLY A 511 51.24 -0.51 -0.37
CA GLY A 511 50.92 -1.73 -1.12
C GLY A 511 49.43 -1.90 -1.43
N LEU A 512 48.54 -1.21 -0.71
CA LEU A 512 47.09 -1.28 -0.94
C LEU A 512 46.58 -0.26 -1.97
N THR A 513 47.44 0.64 -2.45
CA THR A 513 47.05 1.77 -3.29
C THR A 513 46.29 1.35 -4.56
N GLN A 514 46.76 0.29 -5.24
CA GLN A 514 46.14 -0.21 -6.47
C GLN A 514 44.77 -0.86 -6.20
N LEU A 515 44.64 -1.61 -5.10
CA LEU A 515 43.40 -2.25 -4.69
C LEU A 515 42.36 -1.22 -4.22
N LYS A 516 42.76 -0.23 -3.42
CA LYS A 516 41.90 0.89 -3.03
C LYS A 516 41.36 1.64 -4.24
N ARG A 517 42.18 1.91 -5.27
CA ARG A 517 41.69 2.51 -6.53
C ARG A 517 40.63 1.64 -7.22
N ARG A 518 40.82 0.32 -7.27
CA ARG A 518 39.83 -0.60 -7.85
C ARG A 518 38.52 -0.60 -7.05
N LEU A 519 38.60 -0.59 -5.72
CA LEU A 519 37.43 -0.54 -4.84
C LEU A 519 36.69 0.79 -4.94
N LEU A 520 37.41 1.91 -5.01
CA LEU A 520 36.82 3.23 -5.26
C LEU A 520 36.11 3.30 -6.61
N ALA A 521 36.75 2.79 -7.67
CA ALA A 521 36.18 2.76 -9.00
C ALA A 521 34.93 1.88 -9.07
N GLN A 522 34.93 0.73 -8.38
CA GLN A 522 33.80 -0.20 -8.38
C GLN A 522 32.65 0.29 -7.50
N ALA A 523 32.95 0.84 -6.33
CA ALA A 523 31.92 1.19 -5.36
C ALA A 523 31.23 2.53 -5.64
N GLN A 524 31.81 3.35 -6.53
CA GLN A 524 31.25 4.64 -6.97
C GLN A 524 30.79 5.52 -5.80
N GLY A 525 31.53 5.50 -4.68
CA GLY A 525 31.25 6.29 -3.49
C GLY A 525 30.12 5.77 -2.58
N ASN A 526 29.59 4.55 -2.78
CA ASN A 526 28.59 3.96 -1.89
C ASN A 526 29.24 3.34 -0.63
N PRO A 527 29.03 3.91 0.59
CA PRO A 527 29.69 3.45 1.81
C PRO A 527 29.30 2.02 2.21
N LEU A 528 28.02 1.65 2.11
CA LEU A 528 27.58 0.29 2.43
C LEU A 528 28.27 -0.72 1.53
N PHE A 529 28.41 -0.39 0.25
CA PHE A 529 29.08 -1.27 -0.69
C PHE A 529 30.60 -1.33 -0.43
N LEU A 530 31.26 -0.21 -0.13
CA LEU A 530 32.68 -0.20 0.29
C LEU A 530 32.92 -1.05 1.53
N GLU A 531 32.06 -0.93 2.55
CA GLU A 531 32.15 -1.75 3.76
C GLU A 531 31.98 -3.23 3.46
N GLU A 532 30.99 -3.61 2.66
CA GLU A 532 30.77 -5.03 2.33
C GLU A 532 31.84 -5.56 1.38
N LEU A 533 32.39 -4.76 0.46
CA LEU A 533 33.51 -5.18 -0.38
C LEU A 533 34.79 -5.39 0.44
N VAL A 534 35.14 -4.48 1.34
CA VAL A 534 36.30 -4.64 2.23
C VAL A 534 36.09 -5.85 3.15
N ARG A 535 34.85 -6.05 3.65
CA ARG A 535 34.51 -7.22 4.47
C ARG A 535 34.65 -8.51 3.67
N SER A 536 34.13 -8.60 2.45
CA SER A 536 34.30 -9.76 1.58
C SER A 536 35.76 -10.02 1.19
N LEU A 537 36.59 -8.97 1.02
CA LEU A 537 38.03 -9.13 0.74
C LEU A 537 38.84 -9.58 1.96
N GLN A 538 38.44 -9.15 3.14
CA GLN A 538 38.97 -9.66 4.40
C GLN A 538 38.56 -11.13 4.61
N GLU A 539 37.28 -11.46 4.39
CA GLU A 539 36.76 -12.84 4.45
C GLU A 539 37.43 -13.77 3.43
N ALA A 540 37.86 -13.22 2.28
CA ALA A 540 38.61 -13.93 1.24
C ALA A 540 40.15 -13.93 1.43
N ASN A 541 40.68 -13.43 2.55
CA ASN A 541 42.13 -13.37 2.87
C ASN A 541 42.98 -12.66 1.81
N VAL A 542 42.41 -11.65 1.16
CA VAL A 542 43.13 -10.78 0.22
C VAL A 542 43.86 -9.64 0.96
N LEU A 543 43.36 -9.28 2.14
CA LEU A 543 43.88 -8.24 3.04
C LEU A 543 44.44 -8.88 4.31
N GLU A 544 45.68 -8.56 4.68
CA GLU A 544 46.37 -9.08 5.87
C GLU A 544 46.52 -8.00 6.94
N GLY A 545 46.22 -8.30 8.21
CA GLY A 545 46.35 -7.35 9.32
C GLY A 545 45.03 -7.08 10.04
N GLU A 546 44.97 -5.97 10.76
CA GLU A 546 43.77 -5.52 11.46
C GLU A 546 43.08 -4.39 10.70
N GLN A 547 41.78 -4.20 10.95
CA GLN A 547 41.00 -3.12 10.34
C GLN A 547 41.69 -1.78 10.56
N GLY A 548 41.93 -1.04 9.48
CA GLY A 548 42.69 0.22 9.51
C GLY A 548 44.22 0.08 9.47
N HIS A 549 44.76 -1.14 9.37
CA HIS A 549 46.19 -1.44 9.24
C HIS A 549 46.45 -2.66 8.33
N TYR A 550 45.70 -2.80 7.24
CA TYR A 550 45.86 -3.91 6.31
C TYR A 550 47.10 -3.75 5.42
N ARG A 551 47.58 -4.89 4.91
CA ARG A 551 48.58 -5.04 3.85
C ARG A 551 48.02 -5.95 2.75
N ALA A 552 48.53 -5.85 1.53
CA ALA A 552 48.09 -6.72 0.44
C ALA A 552 48.71 -8.11 0.60
N GLY A 553 47.88 -9.15 0.79
CA GLY A 553 48.36 -10.54 0.87
C GLY A 553 48.67 -11.18 -0.49
N LYS A 554 48.15 -10.62 -1.59
CA LYS A 554 48.37 -11.06 -2.98
C LYS A 554 48.45 -9.87 -3.95
N PRO A 555 49.04 -10.02 -5.15
CA PRO A 555 49.08 -8.96 -6.15
C PRO A 555 47.68 -8.49 -6.55
N ALA A 556 47.47 -7.18 -6.60
CA ALA A 556 46.14 -6.58 -6.74
C ALA A 556 45.43 -6.92 -8.05
N GLU A 557 46.11 -7.45 -9.09
CA GLU A 557 45.49 -7.80 -10.37
C GLU A 557 44.63 -9.09 -10.34
N ARG A 558 44.77 -9.98 -9.35
CA ARG A 558 44.11 -11.31 -9.34
C ARG A 558 42.81 -11.42 -8.51
N ILE A 559 42.23 -10.29 -8.09
CA ILE A 559 41.08 -10.23 -7.17
C ILE A 559 39.76 -9.97 -7.93
N GLU A 560 38.75 -10.83 -7.77
CA GLU A 560 37.38 -10.72 -8.33
C GLU A 560 36.39 -10.06 -7.33
N ILE A 561 35.46 -9.22 -7.82
CA ILE A 561 34.55 -8.37 -7.00
C ILE A 561 33.06 -8.48 -7.50
N PRO A 562 32.05 -8.83 -6.65
CA PRO A 562 30.62 -8.98 -7.04
C PRO A 562 29.84 -7.67 -7.37
N GLN A 563 28.63 -7.76 -7.97
CA GLN A 563 27.97 -6.63 -8.68
C GLN A 563 26.65 -5.98 -8.13
N THR A 564 25.72 -6.58 -7.34
CA THR A 564 24.46 -5.89 -6.82
C THR A 564 23.88 -6.38 -5.45
N VAL A 565 22.82 -5.73 -4.91
CA VAL A 565 22.16 -6.01 -3.59
C VAL A 565 21.02 -7.05 -3.65
N GLN A 566 20.21 -7.11 -4.73
CA GLN A 566 19.15 -8.12 -4.86
C GLN A 566 19.71 -9.55 -4.92
N SER A 567 20.92 -9.72 -5.47
CA SER A 567 21.63 -11.00 -5.47
C SER A 567 21.98 -11.49 -4.07
N VAL A 568 22.15 -10.58 -3.10
CA VAL A 568 22.41 -10.93 -1.69
C VAL A 568 21.13 -11.44 -1.01
N LEU A 569 19.97 -10.78 -1.21
CA LEU A 569 18.69 -11.24 -0.64
C LEU A 569 18.16 -12.52 -1.30
N ALA A 570 18.35 -12.67 -2.61
CA ALA A 570 17.99 -13.89 -3.33
C ALA A 570 18.80 -15.08 -2.81
N ALA A 571 20.11 -14.90 -2.60
CA ALA A 571 20.94 -15.87 -1.90
C ALA A 571 20.31 -16.20 -0.55
N ARG A 572 19.93 -15.23 0.30
CA ARG A 572 19.30 -15.47 1.62
C ARG A 572 18.04 -16.33 1.61
N ILE A 573 17.22 -16.21 0.57
CA ILE A 573 15.99 -17.00 0.44
C ILE A 573 16.30 -18.38 -0.11
N ASP A 574 17.31 -18.51 -0.96
CA ASP A 574 17.85 -19.80 -1.38
C ASP A 574 18.51 -20.57 -0.24
N LEU A 575 18.82 -19.83 0.81
CA LEU A 575 19.34 -20.31 2.07
C LEU A 575 18.22 -20.70 3.09
N LEU A 576 16.95 -20.59 2.69
CA LEU A 576 15.81 -21.20 3.36
C LEU A 576 15.32 -22.34 2.49
N ASP A 577 14.87 -23.42 3.11
CA ASP A 577 14.61 -24.63 2.34
C ASP A 577 13.42 -25.43 2.85
N GLY A 578 12.81 -26.29 2.04
CA GLY A 578 11.62 -27.07 2.39
C GLY A 578 10.50 -26.26 3.09
N MET A 579 9.99 -26.67 4.26
CA MET A 579 8.75 -26.11 4.83
C MET A 579 8.88 -24.63 5.22
N PRO A 580 9.96 -24.11 5.85
CA PRO A 580 10.20 -22.68 6.04
C PRO A 580 10.28 -21.91 4.73
N LYS A 581 10.97 -22.42 3.69
CA LYS A 581 10.98 -21.76 2.36
C LYS A 581 9.58 -21.70 1.79
N THR A 582 8.86 -22.82 1.81
CA THR A 582 7.48 -22.93 1.32
C THR A 582 6.53 -22.06 2.14
N VAL A 583 6.69 -21.99 3.46
CA VAL A 583 5.92 -21.12 4.36
C VAL A 583 6.24 -19.66 4.08
N LEU A 584 7.50 -19.27 3.87
CA LEU A 584 7.90 -17.91 3.54
C LEU A 584 7.38 -17.49 2.17
N GLN A 585 7.53 -18.36 1.17
CA GLN A 585 7.03 -18.15 -0.18
C GLN A 585 5.50 -18.06 -0.18
N THR A 586 4.81 -18.92 0.56
CA THR A 586 3.34 -18.89 0.70
C THR A 586 2.86 -17.70 1.52
N ALA A 587 3.59 -17.32 2.56
CA ALA A 587 3.38 -16.08 3.30
C ALA A 587 3.55 -14.86 2.39
N ALA A 588 4.54 -14.88 1.49
CA ALA A 588 4.78 -13.79 0.55
C ALA A 588 3.62 -13.64 -0.46
N ILE A 589 2.91 -14.74 -0.76
CA ILE A 589 1.65 -14.75 -1.52
C ILE A 589 0.51 -14.12 -0.70
N ILE A 590 0.38 -14.47 0.59
CA ILE A 590 -0.67 -13.95 1.50
C ILE A 590 -0.58 -12.44 1.67
N GLY A 591 0.63 -11.89 1.67
CA GLY A 591 0.87 -10.45 1.74
C GLY A 591 1.71 -10.09 2.96
N LYS A 592 1.67 -8.81 3.35
CA LYS A 592 2.45 -8.34 4.50
C LYS A 592 2.07 -9.06 5.78
N ASP A 593 0.79 -9.01 6.10
CA ASP A 593 0.22 -9.54 7.32
C ASP A 593 -0.44 -10.88 7.00
N VAL A 594 0.00 -11.91 7.73
CA VAL A 594 -0.12 -13.32 7.39
C VAL A 594 -0.87 -14.02 8.53
N PRO A 595 -2.20 -14.13 8.43
CA PRO A 595 -2.99 -14.84 9.43
C PRO A 595 -2.62 -16.32 9.43
N VAL A 596 -2.32 -16.86 10.62
CA VAL A 596 -1.87 -18.25 10.74
C VAL A 596 -2.92 -19.23 10.24
N TYR A 597 -4.22 -18.95 10.43
CA TYR A 597 -5.28 -19.82 9.89
C TYR A 597 -5.22 -19.93 8.36
N LEU A 598 -4.93 -18.83 7.65
CA LEU A 598 -4.92 -18.80 6.19
C LEU A 598 -3.68 -19.52 5.67
N LEU A 599 -2.53 -19.17 6.23
CA LEU A 599 -1.26 -19.84 5.95
C LEU A 599 -1.36 -21.35 6.20
N SER A 600 -1.97 -21.76 7.31
CA SER A 600 -2.17 -23.17 7.67
C SER A 600 -2.93 -23.99 6.67
N ARG A 601 -3.99 -23.42 6.12
CA ARG A 601 -4.79 -24.10 5.11
C ARG A 601 -4.12 -24.06 3.74
N MET A 602 -3.37 -23.01 3.43
CA MET A 602 -2.67 -22.88 2.13
C MET A 602 -1.47 -23.80 2.01
N VAL A 603 -0.76 -24.04 3.11
CA VAL A 603 0.33 -25.03 3.15
C VAL A 603 -0.18 -26.44 3.48
N ASP A 604 -1.46 -26.59 3.78
CA ASP A 604 -2.14 -27.83 4.21
C ASP A 604 -1.47 -28.48 5.45
N VAL A 605 -1.20 -27.65 6.46
CA VAL A 605 -0.56 -28.05 7.73
C VAL A 605 -1.32 -27.42 8.90
N PRO A 606 -1.67 -28.17 9.97
CA PRO A 606 -2.35 -27.60 11.14
C PRO A 606 -1.57 -26.44 11.77
N ALA A 607 -2.27 -25.41 12.25
CA ALA A 607 -1.65 -24.21 12.83
C ALA A 607 -0.62 -24.50 13.94
N ALA A 608 -0.88 -25.51 14.78
CA ALA A 608 0.04 -25.94 15.84
C ALA A 608 1.40 -26.44 15.30
N GLN A 609 1.43 -26.97 14.08
CA GLN A 609 2.64 -27.47 13.42
C GLN A 609 3.35 -26.38 12.59
N LEU A 610 2.66 -25.27 12.29
CA LEU A 610 3.24 -24.09 11.66
C LEU A 610 4.01 -23.20 12.62
N ALA A 611 3.68 -23.22 13.92
CA ALA A 611 4.36 -22.42 14.93
C ALA A 611 5.88 -22.58 14.83
N ALA A 612 6.37 -23.82 14.72
CA ALA A 612 7.80 -24.10 14.58
C ALA A 612 8.42 -23.56 13.27
N GLN A 613 7.68 -23.54 12.15
CA GLN A 613 8.22 -23.01 10.89
C GLN A 613 8.19 -21.47 10.87
N LEU A 614 7.17 -20.89 11.49
CA LEU A 614 7.03 -19.44 11.65
C LEU A 614 8.07 -18.87 12.62
N GLU A 615 8.40 -19.60 13.68
CA GLU A 615 9.51 -19.29 14.59
C GLU A 615 10.87 -19.30 13.86
N VAL A 616 11.10 -20.23 12.91
CA VAL A 616 12.31 -20.25 12.07
C VAL A 616 12.38 -19.03 11.14
N LEU A 617 11.27 -18.64 10.54
CA LEU A 617 11.22 -17.45 9.68
C LEU A 617 11.32 -16.14 10.46
N GLU A 618 10.85 -16.14 11.71
CA GLU A 618 11.06 -15.04 12.65
C GLU A 618 12.52 -14.94 13.09
N ALA A 619 13.17 -16.07 13.39
CA ALA A 619 14.58 -16.13 13.75
C ALA A 619 15.52 -15.74 12.59
N ALA A 620 15.14 -15.99 11.33
CA ALA A 620 15.92 -15.63 10.14
C ALA A 620 15.64 -14.20 9.63
N ASP A 621 14.95 -13.38 10.42
CA ASP A 621 14.63 -11.98 10.13
C ASP A 621 13.76 -11.78 8.86
N PHE A 622 12.98 -12.80 8.49
CA PHE A 622 12.06 -12.76 7.36
C PHE A 622 10.64 -12.34 7.77
N LEU A 623 10.08 -12.97 8.81
CA LEU A 623 8.78 -12.66 9.41
C LEU A 623 8.96 -12.18 10.86
N TYR A 624 7.91 -11.67 11.49
CA TYR A 624 7.85 -11.40 12.93
C TYR A 624 6.42 -11.54 13.42
N THR A 625 6.23 -11.95 14.67
CA THR A 625 4.91 -12.13 15.27
C THR A 625 4.29 -10.77 15.60
N VAL A 626 3.05 -10.54 15.17
CA VAL A 626 2.23 -9.40 15.59
C VAL A 626 1.23 -9.90 16.62
N LYS A 627 1.27 -9.38 17.86
CA LYS A 627 0.24 -9.77 18.84
C LYS A 627 -1.07 -9.09 18.45
N SER A 628 -2.06 -9.90 18.08
CA SER A 628 -3.43 -9.47 17.79
C SER A 628 -4.38 -10.13 18.79
N ALA A 629 -5.42 -9.40 19.19
CA ALA A 629 -6.37 -9.82 20.22
C ALA A 629 -7.35 -10.93 19.75
N SER A 630 -7.43 -11.18 18.44
CA SER A 630 -8.44 -12.09 17.86
C SER A 630 -7.86 -13.38 17.23
N ALA A 631 -6.58 -13.40 16.82
CA ALA A 631 -5.86 -14.57 16.30
C ALA A 631 -4.34 -14.32 16.18
N PRO A 632 -3.48 -15.37 16.14
CA PRO A 632 -2.06 -15.22 15.84
C PRO A 632 -1.84 -14.80 14.37
N GLU A 633 -1.06 -13.74 14.16
CA GLU A 633 -0.71 -13.18 12.85
C GLU A 633 0.79 -12.87 12.79
N TYR A 634 1.40 -13.09 11.63
CA TYR A 634 2.81 -12.80 11.36
C TYR A 634 2.92 -11.70 10.31
N SER A 635 3.98 -10.91 10.33
CA SER A 635 4.22 -9.86 9.36
C SER A 635 5.66 -9.91 8.84
N PHE A 636 5.92 -9.56 7.58
CA PHE A 636 7.29 -9.51 7.08
C PHE A 636 8.06 -8.29 7.58
N LYS A 637 9.35 -8.49 7.88
CA LYS A 637 10.22 -7.44 8.44
C LYS A 637 10.56 -6.31 7.46
N HIS A 638 10.66 -6.59 6.15
CA HIS A 638 10.98 -5.61 5.09
C HIS A 638 10.28 -5.97 3.77
N GLU A 639 9.69 -5.04 2.99
CA GLU A 639 9.06 -5.36 1.67
C GLU A 639 10.01 -5.97 0.70
N LEU A 640 11.25 -5.47 0.67
CA LEU A 640 12.23 -5.99 -0.24
C LEU A 640 12.48 -7.49 0.00
N THR A 641 12.33 -7.98 1.23
CA THR A 641 12.40 -9.41 1.56
C THR A 641 11.17 -10.18 1.07
N ARG A 642 9.95 -9.65 1.23
CA ARG A 642 8.73 -10.27 0.68
C ARG A 642 8.75 -10.25 -0.83
N GLU A 643 9.13 -9.16 -1.45
CA GLU A 643 9.22 -9.00 -2.91
C GLU A 643 10.22 -9.98 -3.51
N VAL A 644 11.41 -10.13 -2.92
CA VAL A 644 12.39 -11.13 -3.37
C VAL A 644 11.86 -12.55 -3.13
N ALA A 645 11.24 -12.86 -1.97
CA ALA A 645 10.66 -14.18 -1.70
C ALA A 645 9.49 -14.51 -2.64
N TYR A 646 8.60 -13.55 -2.88
CA TYR A 646 7.53 -13.60 -3.88
C TYR A 646 8.14 -13.88 -5.26
N ASN A 647 9.21 -13.16 -5.61
CA ASN A 647 9.88 -13.29 -6.89
C ASN A 647 10.62 -14.62 -7.10
N THR A 648 10.99 -15.34 -6.02
CA THR A 648 11.54 -16.70 -6.11
C THR A 648 10.51 -17.78 -6.46
N VAL A 649 9.21 -17.51 -6.35
CA VAL A 649 8.14 -18.48 -6.69
C VAL A 649 7.88 -18.43 -8.19
N LEU A 650 7.83 -19.58 -8.87
CA LEU A 650 7.47 -19.62 -10.29
C LEU A 650 6.04 -19.09 -10.53
N LEU A 651 5.82 -18.40 -11.65
CA LEU A 651 4.53 -17.76 -11.99
C LEU A 651 3.33 -18.73 -11.88
N ALA A 652 3.47 -19.94 -12.41
CA ALA A 652 2.42 -20.97 -12.33
C ALA A 652 2.06 -21.33 -10.89
N ARG A 653 3.06 -21.43 -10.00
CA ARG A 653 2.83 -21.74 -8.58
C ARG A 653 2.21 -20.56 -7.83
N ARG A 654 2.56 -19.31 -8.17
CA ARG A 654 1.90 -18.12 -7.60
C ARG A 654 0.40 -18.14 -7.87
N ARG A 655 0.00 -18.40 -9.13
CA ARG A 655 -1.42 -18.48 -9.53
C ARG A 655 -2.18 -19.52 -8.73
N THR A 656 -1.60 -20.72 -8.55
CA THR A 656 -2.21 -21.77 -7.73
C THR A 656 -2.37 -21.37 -6.27
N LEU A 657 -1.35 -20.76 -5.66
CA LEU A 657 -1.40 -20.35 -4.26
C LEU A 657 -2.39 -19.20 -4.03
N HIS A 658 -2.42 -18.21 -4.91
CA HIS A 658 -3.43 -17.16 -4.86
C HIS A 658 -4.86 -17.71 -5.04
N SER A 659 -5.05 -18.69 -5.93
CA SER A 659 -6.34 -19.39 -6.08
C SER A 659 -6.77 -20.15 -4.83
N LEU A 660 -5.82 -20.81 -4.17
CA LEU A 660 -6.04 -21.54 -2.93
C LEU A 660 -6.40 -20.59 -1.76
N ALA A 661 -5.76 -19.43 -1.68
CA ALA A 661 -6.11 -18.39 -0.70
C ALA A 661 -7.58 -17.99 -0.81
N VAL A 662 -8.10 -17.77 -2.03
CA VAL A 662 -9.51 -17.42 -2.25
C VAL A 662 -10.44 -18.49 -1.69
N GLN A 663 -10.20 -19.76 -2.02
CA GLN A 663 -11.04 -20.88 -1.57
C GLN A 663 -11.10 -20.98 -0.04
N ILE A 664 -9.97 -20.77 0.62
CA ILE A 664 -9.88 -20.86 2.08
C ILE A 664 -10.61 -19.69 2.75
N ILE A 665 -10.42 -18.47 2.23
CA ILE A 665 -11.08 -17.28 2.78
C ILE A 665 -12.60 -17.40 2.58
N GLU A 666 -13.05 -17.88 1.41
CA GLU A 666 -14.47 -18.14 1.13
C GLU A 666 -15.10 -19.12 2.12
N ALA A 667 -14.39 -20.23 2.42
CA ALA A 667 -14.88 -21.25 3.34
C ALA A 667 -14.92 -20.76 4.80
N ASN A 668 -13.91 -20.01 5.24
CA ASN A 668 -13.79 -19.58 6.63
C ASN A 668 -14.65 -18.34 7.00
N PHE A 669 -15.04 -17.55 6.01
CA PHE A 669 -15.79 -16.30 6.21
C PHE A 669 -17.09 -16.29 5.39
N ALA A 670 -17.69 -17.46 5.14
CA ALA A 670 -18.85 -17.61 4.25
C ALA A 670 -20.02 -16.66 4.58
N ASP A 671 -20.24 -16.37 5.86
CA ASP A 671 -21.27 -15.47 6.40
C ASP A 671 -20.83 -14.00 6.52
N ARG A 672 -19.53 -13.71 6.35
CA ARG A 672 -18.92 -12.39 6.58
C ARG A 672 -17.81 -12.04 5.57
N LEU A 673 -17.97 -12.46 4.32
CA LEU A 673 -17.00 -12.25 3.24
C LEU A 673 -16.66 -10.76 3.01
N ASP A 674 -17.58 -9.85 3.32
CA ASP A 674 -17.35 -8.41 3.20
C ASP A 674 -16.20 -7.91 4.09
N GLU A 675 -15.86 -8.61 5.17
CA GLU A 675 -14.71 -8.28 6.03
C GLU A 675 -13.37 -8.49 5.31
N GLN A 676 -13.29 -9.51 4.46
CA GLN A 676 -12.07 -9.97 3.75
C GLN A 676 -12.06 -9.61 2.26
N VAL A 677 -13.00 -8.78 1.80
CA VAL A 677 -13.25 -8.52 0.38
C VAL A 677 -12.01 -7.99 -0.37
N ASP A 678 -11.20 -7.17 0.27
CA ASP A 678 -10.01 -6.55 -0.35
C ASP A 678 -8.90 -7.61 -0.58
N ARG A 679 -8.71 -8.52 0.39
CA ARG A 679 -7.81 -9.69 0.25
C ARG A 679 -8.33 -10.65 -0.82
N LEU A 680 -9.64 -10.93 -0.82
CA LEU A 680 -10.28 -11.80 -1.82
C LEU A 680 -10.12 -11.25 -3.25
N ALA A 681 -10.28 -9.94 -3.45
CA ALA A 681 -10.07 -9.29 -4.72
C ALA A 681 -8.62 -9.43 -5.23
N GLU A 682 -7.63 -9.19 -4.38
CA GLU A 682 -6.21 -9.27 -4.75
C GLU A 682 -5.76 -10.71 -5.06
N HIS A 683 -6.19 -11.67 -4.23
CA HIS A 683 -5.87 -13.08 -4.44
C HIS A 683 -6.60 -13.65 -5.65
N ALA A 684 -7.86 -13.30 -5.89
CA ALA A 684 -8.57 -13.79 -7.08
C ALA A 684 -7.94 -13.24 -8.37
N TYR A 685 -7.52 -11.97 -8.37
CA TYR A 685 -6.80 -11.36 -9.49
C TYR A 685 -5.45 -12.03 -9.75
N SER A 686 -4.60 -12.10 -8.73
CA SER A 686 -3.25 -12.69 -8.86
C SER A 686 -3.27 -14.21 -9.09
N GLY A 687 -4.41 -14.85 -8.76
CA GLY A 687 -4.69 -16.26 -9.03
C GLY A 687 -5.23 -16.54 -10.43
N GLU A 688 -5.51 -15.49 -11.22
CA GLU A 688 -6.19 -15.58 -12.52
C GLU A 688 -7.58 -16.23 -12.44
N LEU A 689 -8.22 -16.13 -11.27
CA LEU A 689 -9.60 -16.57 -11.05
C LEU A 689 -10.55 -15.46 -11.53
N TRP A 690 -10.49 -15.12 -12.81
CA TRP A 690 -11.14 -13.95 -13.40
C TRP A 690 -12.63 -13.85 -13.06
N GLU A 691 -13.36 -14.97 -13.16
CA GLU A 691 -14.80 -15.03 -12.83
C GLU A 691 -15.10 -14.71 -11.36
N LYS A 692 -14.19 -15.04 -10.44
CA LYS A 692 -14.31 -14.72 -9.00
C LYS A 692 -13.74 -13.35 -8.66
N ALA A 693 -12.72 -12.89 -9.38
CA ALA A 693 -12.04 -11.63 -9.12
C ALA A 693 -12.99 -10.44 -9.33
N VAL A 694 -13.75 -10.45 -10.42
CA VAL A 694 -14.70 -9.39 -10.77
C VAL A 694 -15.69 -9.06 -9.64
N PRO A 695 -16.48 -10.00 -9.09
CA PRO A 695 -17.43 -9.68 -8.02
C PRO A 695 -16.74 -9.24 -6.71
N TYR A 696 -15.55 -9.74 -6.39
CA TYR A 696 -14.80 -9.28 -5.21
C TYR A 696 -14.25 -7.86 -5.38
N GLN A 697 -13.68 -7.55 -6.54
CA GLN A 697 -13.21 -6.19 -6.86
C GLN A 697 -14.36 -5.19 -6.84
N LEU A 698 -15.55 -5.54 -7.36
CA LEU A 698 -16.74 -4.68 -7.27
C LEU A 698 -17.19 -4.43 -5.83
N ARG A 699 -17.16 -5.46 -4.96
CA ARG A 699 -17.49 -5.30 -3.53
C ARG A 699 -16.41 -4.50 -2.79
N SER A 700 -15.13 -4.71 -3.11
CA SER A 700 -14.00 -3.94 -2.58
C SER A 700 -14.12 -2.46 -2.98
N ALA A 701 -14.41 -2.17 -4.25
CA ALA A 701 -14.70 -0.81 -4.71
C ALA A 701 -15.88 -0.19 -3.94
N ARG A 702 -16.97 -0.93 -3.71
CA ARG A 702 -18.10 -0.44 -2.87
C ARG A 702 -17.69 -0.14 -1.43
N ARG A 703 -16.80 -0.94 -0.84
CA ARG A 703 -16.26 -0.70 0.50
C ARG A 703 -15.36 0.54 0.53
N ALA A 704 -14.47 0.69 -0.44
CA ALA A 704 -13.61 1.86 -0.60
C ALA A 704 -14.42 3.14 -0.84
N MET A 705 -15.48 3.08 -1.66
CA MET A 705 -16.43 4.18 -1.86
C MET A 705 -17.10 4.62 -0.55
N LYS A 706 -17.54 3.67 0.30
CA LYS A 706 -18.11 3.98 1.63
C LYS A 706 -17.12 4.69 2.57
N ARG A 707 -15.81 4.50 2.35
CA ARG A 707 -14.72 5.12 3.12
C ARG A 707 -14.13 6.37 2.45
N TRP A 708 -14.68 6.80 1.32
CA TRP A 708 -14.19 7.96 0.54
C TRP A 708 -12.74 7.82 0.06
N ALA A 709 -12.28 6.58 -0.16
CA ALA A 709 -10.95 6.30 -0.69
C ALA A 709 -10.93 6.40 -2.24
N ASN A 710 -11.17 7.61 -2.78
CA ASN A 710 -11.40 7.81 -4.23
C ASN A 710 -10.27 7.27 -5.13
N HIS A 711 -9.01 7.51 -4.76
CA HIS A 711 -7.85 6.99 -5.50
C HIS A 711 -7.76 5.46 -5.45
N GLU A 712 -8.15 4.84 -4.34
CA GLU A 712 -8.21 3.39 -4.21
C GLU A 712 -9.30 2.79 -5.10
N VAL A 713 -10.48 3.43 -5.15
CA VAL A 713 -11.58 3.02 -6.04
C VAL A 713 -11.14 3.05 -7.49
N ILE A 714 -10.47 4.13 -7.94
CA ILE A 714 -9.95 4.23 -9.32
C ILE A 714 -9.00 3.08 -9.62
N ARG A 715 -8.04 2.79 -8.72
CA ARG A 715 -7.10 1.67 -8.88
C ARG A 715 -7.80 0.31 -8.96
N ILE A 716 -8.82 0.08 -8.12
CA ILE A 716 -9.61 -1.16 -8.11
C ILE A 716 -10.40 -1.30 -9.43
N VAL A 717 -10.99 -0.20 -9.91
CA VAL A 717 -11.76 -0.18 -11.15
C VAL A 717 -10.87 -0.45 -12.37
N GLU A 718 -9.71 0.19 -12.47
CA GLU A 718 -8.76 -0.03 -13.57
C GLU A 718 -8.32 -1.50 -13.63
N ARG A 719 -7.98 -2.07 -12.46
CA ARG A 719 -7.66 -3.50 -12.34
C ARG A 719 -8.84 -4.41 -12.68
N GLY A 720 -10.06 -3.99 -12.33
CA GLY A 720 -11.30 -4.70 -12.68
C GLY A 720 -11.57 -4.73 -14.18
N ILE A 721 -11.32 -3.63 -14.88
CA ILE A 721 -11.44 -3.55 -16.34
C ILE A 721 -10.38 -4.43 -17.02
N GLU A 722 -9.15 -4.45 -16.52
CA GLU A 722 -8.10 -5.38 -16.98
C GLU A 722 -8.53 -6.84 -16.78
N THR A 723 -9.07 -7.17 -15.60
CA THR A 723 -9.60 -8.51 -15.28
C THR A 723 -10.65 -8.97 -16.29
N LEU A 724 -11.56 -8.09 -16.70
CA LEU A 724 -12.60 -8.40 -17.67
C LEU A 724 -12.05 -8.72 -19.06
N SER A 725 -10.87 -8.20 -19.43
CA SER A 725 -10.25 -8.47 -20.73
C SER A 725 -9.88 -9.96 -20.91
N HIS A 726 -9.73 -10.70 -19.81
CA HIS A 726 -9.43 -12.13 -19.81
C HIS A 726 -10.66 -13.04 -19.87
N LEU A 727 -11.87 -12.49 -19.69
CA LEU A 727 -13.11 -13.27 -19.75
C LEU A 727 -13.68 -13.31 -21.18
N PRO A 728 -14.30 -14.43 -21.58
CA PRO A 728 -15.03 -14.49 -22.85
C PRO A 728 -16.21 -13.53 -22.83
N ASP A 729 -16.64 -13.10 -24.02
CA ASP A 729 -17.80 -12.22 -24.15
C ASP A 729 -19.07 -12.93 -23.65
N SER A 730 -19.71 -12.32 -22.65
CA SER A 730 -20.94 -12.80 -22.03
C SER A 730 -21.75 -11.62 -21.48
N PRO A 731 -23.08 -11.74 -21.34
CA PRO A 731 -23.88 -10.71 -20.70
C PRO A 731 -23.36 -10.33 -19.30
N GLU A 732 -22.89 -11.30 -18.53
CA GLU A 732 -22.35 -11.11 -17.18
C GLU A 732 -21.06 -10.29 -17.17
N LYS A 733 -20.15 -10.52 -18.13
CA LYS A 733 -18.93 -9.72 -18.33
C LYS A 733 -19.29 -8.26 -18.61
N TRP A 734 -20.25 -8.02 -19.50
CA TRP A 734 -20.65 -6.67 -19.88
C TRP A 734 -21.39 -5.94 -18.76
N LYS A 735 -22.24 -6.64 -17.99
CA LYS A 735 -22.85 -6.10 -16.76
C LYS A 735 -21.77 -5.65 -15.75
N ALA A 736 -20.73 -6.45 -15.55
CA ALA A 736 -19.63 -6.08 -14.67
C ALA A 736 -18.78 -4.91 -15.23
N ALA A 737 -18.56 -4.87 -16.55
CA ALA A 737 -17.87 -3.77 -17.22
C ALA A 737 -18.58 -2.42 -17.01
N ILE A 738 -19.91 -2.44 -17.00
CA ILE A 738 -20.75 -1.30 -16.65
C ILE A 738 -20.61 -0.97 -15.16
N ASP A 739 -20.71 -1.95 -14.27
CA ASP A 739 -20.65 -1.73 -12.82
C ASP A 739 -19.32 -1.09 -12.36
N PHE A 740 -18.18 -1.51 -12.93
CA PHE A 740 -16.88 -0.89 -12.65
C PHE A 740 -16.83 0.57 -13.08
N ARG A 741 -17.39 0.88 -14.26
CA ARG A 741 -17.43 2.24 -14.79
C ARG A 741 -18.34 3.14 -13.95
N LEU A 742 -19.49 2.64 -13.51
CA LEU A 742 -20.36 3.33 -12.57
C LEU A 742 -19.68 3.57 -11.21
N ALA A 743 -18.88 2.62 -10.71
CA ALA A 743 -18.07 2.84 -9.50
C ALA A 743 -16.99 3.92 -9.71
N ALA A 744 -16.38 3.98 -10.89
CA ALA A 744 -15.43 5.05 -11.25
C ALA A 744 -16.06 6.43 -11.19
N VAL A 745 -17.31 6.58 -11.65
CA VAL A 745 -18.05 7.86 -11.62
C VAL A 745 -18.11 8.42 -10.20
N ILE A 746 -18.47 7.58 -9.22
CA ILE A 746 -18.58 7.97 -7.81
C ILE A 746 -17.24 8.48 -7.26
N ALA A 747 -16.13 7.85 -7.65
CA ALA A 747 -14.79 8.27 -7.21
C ALA A 747 -14.24 9.51 -7.92
N LEU A 748 -14.61 9.71 -9.19
CA LEU A 748 -14.16 10.83 -10.01
C LEU A 748 -14.97 12.11 -9.75
N GLU A 749 -16.22 12.01 -9.29
CA GLU A 749 -17.10 13.16 -9.06
C GLU A 749 -16.55 14.15 -8.02
N PRO A 750 -16.08 13.73 -6.82
CA PRO A 750 -15.47 14.64 -5.85
C PRO A 750 -14.15 15.25 -6.35
N LEU A 751 -13.43 14.56 -7.23
CA LEU A 751 -12.19 15.06 -7.85
C LEU A 751 -12.46 16.06 -8.99
N GLY A 752 -13.74 16.33 -9.27
CA GLY A 752 -14.20 17.24 -10.31
C GLY A 752 -13.82 16.82 -11.72
N ARG A 753 -13.50 15.53 -11.98
CA ARG A 753 -13.01 15.04 -13.29
C ARG A 753 -14.16 14.72 -14.27
N HIS A 754 -15.07 15.66 -14.53
CA HIS A 754 -16.30 15.35 -15.27
C HIS A 754 -16.08 15.00 -16.74
N ARG A 755 -14.97 15.43 -17.36
CA ARG A 755 -14.63 14.98 -18.71
C ARG A 755 -14.34 13.48 -18.72
N ARG A 756 -13.51 13.03 -17.77
CA ARG A 756 -13.19 11.60 -17.64
C ARG A 756 -14.44 10.79 -17.30
N ILE A 757 -15.34 11.31 -16.48
CA ILE A 757 -16.64 10.68 -16.19
C ILE A 757 -17.46 10.47 -17.47
N ALA A 758 -17.58 11.49 -18.33
CA ALA A 758 -18.32 11.38 -19.57
C ALA A 758 -17.69 10.35 -20.54
N GLU A 759 -16.36 10.31 -20.63
CA GLU A 759 -15.63 9.30 -21.43
C GLU A 759 -15.91 7.88 -20.91
N VAL A 760 -15.78 7.67 -19.59
CA VAL A 760 -16.04 6.38 -18.93
C VAL A 760 -17.48 5.92 -19.16
N LEU A 761 -18.46 6.82 -19.09
CA LEU A 761 -19.87 6.49 -19.31
C LEU A 761 -20.18 6.23 -20.78
N ALA A 762 -19.54 6.95 -21.71
CA ALA A 762 -19.66 6.68 -23.14
C ALA A 762 -19.13 5.29 -23.50
N GLU A 763 -18.02 4.86 -22.88
CA GLU A 763 -17.55 3.48 -22.99
C GLU A 763 -18.57 2.49 -22.39
N ALA A 764 -19.17 2.79 -21.23
CA ALA A 764 -20.17 1.92 -20.61
C ALA A 764 -21.40 1.71 -21.51
N SER A 765 -21.85 2.75 -22.22
CA SER A 765 -22.96 2.68 -23.16
C SER A 765 -22.71 1.73 -24.34
N GLN A 766 -21.45 1.46 -24.70
CA GLN A 766 -21.14 0.50 -25.78
C GLN A 766 -21.43 -0.95 -25.37
N PHE A 767 -21.54 -1.22 -24.07
CA PHE A 767 -21.73 -2.57 -23.53
C PHE A 767 -23.18 -2.86 -23.13
N THR A 768 -24.09 -1.88 -23.19
CA THR A 768 -25.46 -2.03 -22.65
C THR A 768 -26.29 -3.07 -23.39
N ASP A 769 -26.21 -3.09 -24.72
CA ASP A 769 -26.95 -4.05 -25.55
C ASP A 769 -26.45 -5.47 -25.31
N ALA A 770 -25.12 -5.64 -25.27
CA ALA A 770 -24.47 -6.91 -25.02
C ALA A 770 -24.68 -7.41 -23.57
N ALA A 771 -24.87 -6.51 -22.61
CA ALA A 771 -25.22 -6.83 -21.23
C ALA A 771 -26.67 -7.31 -21.08
N GLY A 772 -27.58 -6.87 -21.96
CA GLY A 772 -28.99 -7.24 -21.93
C GLY A 772 -29.70 -6.92 -20.61
N ASP A 773 -29.25 -5.88 -19.89
CA ASP A 773 -29.79 -5.48 -18.58
C ASP A 773 -30.34 -4.04 -18.63
N PRO A 774 -31.66 -3.89 -18.88
CA PRO A 774 -32.30 -2.59 -18.98
C PRO A 774 -32.09 -1.69 -17.75
N ARG A 775 -31.95 -2.25 -16.54
CA ARG A 775 -31.72 -1.43 -15.32
C ARG A 775 -30.34 -0.79 -15.34
N ARG A 776 -29.31 -1.54 -15.75
CA ARG A 776 -27.95 -1.00 -15.91
C ARG A 776 -27.89 0.01 -17.06
N THR A 777 -28.59 -0.26 -18.16
CA THR A 777 -28.70 0.68 -19.28
C THR A 777 -29.34 2.00 -18.84
N ALA A 778 -30.44 1.96 -18.08
CA ALA A 778 -31.04 3.15 -17.52
C ALA A 778 -30.09 3.90 -16.56
N GLY A 779 -29.36 3.16 -15.70
CA GLY A 779 -28.37 3.74 -14.79
C GLY A 779 -27.21 4.45 -15.49
N VAL A 780 -26.64 3.83 -16.54
CA VAL A 780 -25.58 4.43 -17.37
C VAL A 780 -26.09 5.71 -18.03
N ASN A 781 -27.27 5.66 -18.66
CA ASN A 781 -27.83 6.82 -19.34
C ASN A 781 -28.18 7.96 -18.37
N CYS A 782 -28.66 7.65 -17.15
CA CYS A 782 -28.87 8.65 -16.11
C CYS A 782 -27.57 9.37 -15.73
N GLN A 783 -26.49 8.61 -15.49
CA GLN A 783 -25.20 9.20 -15.12
C GLN A 783 -24.55 9.94 -16.29
N LEU A 784 -24.72 9.43 -17.51
CA LEU A 784 -24.20 10.05 -18.73
C LEU A 784 -24.88 11.40 -18.97
N ALA A 785 -26.19 11.50 -18.76
CA ALA A 785 -26.92 12.75 -18.83
C ALA A 785 -26.34 13.80 -17.86
N VAL A 786 -26.07 13.44 -16.60
CA VAL A 786 -25.45 14.35 -15.61
C VAL A 786 -24.06 14.79 -16.05
N ALA A 787 -23.22 13.86 -16.52
CA ALA A 787 -21.86 14.17 -16.96
C ALA A 787 -21.84 15.11 -18.18
N LEU A 788 -22.70 14.85 -19.17
CA LEU A 788 -22.82 15.68 -20.37
C LEU A 788 -23.40 17.06 -20.05
N TRP A 789 -24.39 17.15 -19.15
CA TRP A 789 -24.91 18.41 -18.65
C TRP A 789 -23.81 19.25 -17.99
N ARG A 790 -23.00 18.67 -17.09
CA ARG A 790 -21.88 19.38 -16.44
C ARG A 790 -20.80 19.87 -17.40
N LEU A 791 -20.71 19.29 -18.59
CA LEU A 791 -19.80 19.72 -19.66
C LEU A 791 -20.46 20.72 -20.63
N GLY A 792 -21.75 21.04 -20.45
CA GLY A 792 -22.51 21.94 -21.32
C GLY A 792 -23.05 21.28 -22.61
N ARG A 793 -23.03 19.95 -22.71
CA ARG A 793 -23.49 19.21 -23.89
C ARG A 793 -24.98 18.85 -23.77
N HIS A 794 -25.82 19.86 -23.60
CA HIS A 794 -27.25 19.73 -23.21
C HIS A 794 -28.09 18.87 -24.16
N GLY A 795 -27.88 18.97 -25.48
CA GLY A 795 -28.60 18.14 -26.45
C GLY A 795 -28.31 16.64 -26.30
N ALA A 796 -27.04 16.27 -26.11
CA ALA A 796 -26.65 14.89 -25.85
C ALA A 796 -27.08 14.42 -24.45
N ALA A 797 -27.06 15.33 -23.47
CA ALA A 797 -27.59 15.05 -22.13
C ALA A 797 -29.09 14.74 -22.15
N MET A 798 -29.87 15.49 -22.95
CA MET A 798 -31.32 15.27 -23.08
C MET A 798 -31.62 13.91 -23.69
N ALA A 799 -30.95 13.58 -24.81
CA ALA A 799 -31.12 12.29 -25.46
C ALA A 799 -30.79 11.11 -24.51
N ALA A 800 -29.74 11.23 -23.70
CA ALA A 800 -29.42 10.22 -22.69
C ALA A 800 -30.48 10.15 -21.58
N ALA A 801 -30.99 11.29 -21.10
CA ALA A 801 -32.02 11.31 -20.06
C ALA A 801 -33.37 10.74 -20.54
N GLU A 802 -33.78 11.04 -21.78
CA GLU A 802 -34.98 10.48 -22.42
C GLU A 802 -34.84 8.97 -22.63
N ALA A 803 -33.69 8.50 -23.14
CA ALA A 803 -33.41 7.07 -23.27
C ALA A 803 -33.47 6.36 -21.91
N ALA A 804 -32.94 6.97 -20.84
CA ALA A 804 -33.06 6.42 -19.49
C ALA A 804 -34.52 6.36 -19.02
N TYR A 805 -35.32 7.39 -19.31
CA TYR A 805 -36.72 7.47 -18.93
C TYR A 805 -37.56 6.39 -19.61
N ASP A 806 -37.38 6.18 -20.91
CA ASP A 806 -38.12 5.19 -21.68
C ASP A 806 -37.85 3.77 -21.13
N ILE A 807 -36.58 3.43 -20.94
CA ILE A 807 -36.15 2.14 -20.38
C ILE A 807 -36.64 1.96 -18.93
N ALA A 808 -36.56 3.00 -18.12
CA ALA A 808 -37.02 2.95 -16.73
C ALA A 808 -38.55 2.81 -16.63
N SER A 809 -39.28 3.40 -17.56
CA SER A 809 -40.75 3.30 -17.65
C SER A 809 -41.18 1.90 -18.07
N GLU A 810 -40.54 1.32 -19.08
CA GLU A 810 -40.78 -0.06 -19.52
C GLU A 810 -40.51 -1.07 -18.39
N THR A 811 -39.40 -0.89 -17.66
CA THR A 811 -39.04 -1.75 -16.51
C THR A 811 -39.74 -1.41 -15.21
N ARG A 812 -40.56 -0.36 -15.18
CA ARG A 812 -41.27 0.16 -14.00
C ARG A 812 -40.32 0.42 -12.81
N SER A 813 -39.13 0.93 -13.08
CA SER A 813 -38.12 1.22 -12.06
C SER A 813 -38.25 2.65 -11.53
N THR A 814 -39.06 2.84 -10.48
CA THR A 814 -39.33 4.17 -9.89
C THR A 814 -38.06 4.98 -9.60
N PRO A 815 -36.96 4.43 -9.04
CA PRO A 815 -35.74 5.20 -8.80
C PRO A 815 -35.10 5.75 -10.08
N PHE A 816 -35.13 4.99 -11.19
CA PHE A 816 -34.58 5.45 -12.47
C PHE A 816 -35.54 6.37 -13.21
N ILE A 817 -36.86 6.18 -13.07
CA ILE A 817 -37.86 7.15 -13.59
C ILE A 817 -37.63 8.51 -12.92
N PHE A 818 -37.48 8.51 -11.60
CA PHE A 818 -37.17 9.73 -10.84
C PHE A 818 -35.87 10.38 -11.34
N ALA A 819 -34.77 9.62 -11.42
CA ALA A 819 -33.46 10.13 -11.83
C ALA A 819 -33.48 10.70 -13.25
N ALA A 820 -34.09 9.99 -14.20
CA ALA A 820 -34.21 10.41 -15.58
C ALA A 820 -35.07 11.69 -15.71
N LEU A 821 -36.24 11.74 -15.07
CA LEU A 821 -37.06 12.96 -15.04
C LEU A 821 -36.32 14.12 -14.38
N HIS A 822 -35.58 13.89 -13.29
CA HIS A 822 -34.85 14.95 -12.63
C HIS A 822 -33.79 15.56 -13.56
N ASN A 823 -33.06 14.72 -14.29
CA ASN A 823 -32.10 15.15 -15.31
C ASN A 823 -32.76 15.92 -16.45
N ILE A 824 -33.90 15.45 -16.98
CA ILE A 824 -34.69 16.18 -17.98
C ILE A 824 -35.06 17.57 -17.46
N GLY A 825 -35.52 17.65 -16.21
CA GLY A 825 -35.84 18.93 -15.57
C GLY A 825 -34.63 19.85 -15.42
N ILE A 826 -33.45 19.34 -15.06
CA ILE A 826 -32.20 20.11 -15.02
C ILE A 826 -31.86 20.66 -16.40
N ILE A 827 -31.96 19.85 -17.46
CA ILE A 827 -31.61 20.29 -18.81
C ILE A 827 -32.61 21.34 -19.33
N HIS A 828 -33.90 21.18 -19.02
CA HIS A 828 -34.89 22.23 -19.28
C HIS A 828 -34.59 23.52 -18.52
N HIS A 829 -34.12 23.42 -17.27
CA HIS A 829 -33.67 24.59 -16.50
C HIS A 829 -32.50 25.29 -17.21
N GLU A 830 -31.42 24.58 -17.56
CA GLU A 830 -30.25 25.20 -18.21
C GLU A 830 -30.55 25.79 -19.60
N THR A 831 -31.46 25.18 -20.35
CA THR A 831 -31.84 25.67 -21.68
C THR A 831 -32.89 26.78 -21.64
N GLY A 832 -33.36 27.14 -20.43
CA GLY A 832 -34.31 28.24 -20.20
C GLY A 832 -35.78 27.88 -20.42
N ALA A 833 -36.11 26.59 -20.49
CA ALA A 833 -37.48 26.10 -20.55
C ALA A 833 -38.07 25.90 -19.13
N PHE A 834 -38.02 26.94 -18.28
CA PHE A 834 -38.33 26.82 -16.84
C PHE A 834 -39.72 26.28 -16.53
N HIS A 835 -40.75 26.62 -17.31
CA HIS A 835 -42.09 26.04 -17.12
C HIS A 835 -42.10 24.51 -17.27
N LYS A 836 -41.38 23.98 -18.27
CA LYS A 836 -41.23 22.53 -18.45
C LYS A 836 -40.38 21.92 -17.33
N ALA A 837 -39.33 22.61 -16.90
CA ALA A 837 -38.51 22.18 -15.76
C ALA A 837 -39.35 22.01 -14.49
N VAL A 838 -40.18 23.01 -14.15
CA VAL A 838 -41.11 22.96 -13.01
C VAL A 838 -42.11 21.82 -13.15
N GLU A 839 -42.73 21.65 -14.33
CA GLU A 839 -43.68 20.55 -14.58
C GLU A 839 -43.04 19.18 -14.32
N VAL A 840 -41.85 18.96 -14.89
CA VAL A 840 -41.12 17.69 -14.76
C VAL A 840 -40.62 17.47 -13.33
N HIS A 841 -40.09 18.49 -12.66
CA HIS A 841 -39.64 18.37 -11.27
C HIS A 841 -40.81 18.14 -10.29
N ARG A 842 -41.99 18.71 -10.53
CA ARG A 842 -43.19 18.36 -9.74
C ARG A 842 -43.61 16.90 -9.94
N ARG A 843 -43.45 16.35 -11.15
CA ARG A 843 -43.63 14.90 -11.38
C ARG A 843 -42.61 14.08 -10.59
N CYS A 844 -41.33 14.50 -10.54
CA CYS A 844 -40.33 13.86 -9.67
C CYS A 844 -40.72 13.92 -8.19
N GLN A 845 -41.24 15.04 -7.73
CA GLN A 845 -41.63 15.24 -6.33
C GLN A 845 -42.71 14.24 -5.90
N ALA A 846 -43.66 13.91 -6.78
CA ALA A 846 -44.67 12.89 -6.52
C ALA A 846 -44.11 11.45 -6.43
N LEU A 847 -42.90 11.22 -6.95
CA LEU A 847 -42.25 9.90 -6.95
C LEU A 847 -41.30 9.71 -5.76
N ILE A 848 -41.04 10.76 -4.96
CA ILE A 848 -40.04 10.67 -3.90
C ILE A 848 -40.54 9.82 -2.73
N THR A 849 -39.69 8.91 -2.28
CA THR A 849 -39.95 8.07 -1.10
C THR A 849 -38.74 8.13 -0.17
N PRO A 850 -38.90 7.83 1.15
CA PRO A 850 -37.76 7.74 2.06
C PRO A 850 -36.66 6.80 1.54
N GLU A 851 -37.06 5.69 0.92
CA GLU A 851 -36.13 4.71 0.34
C GLU A 851 -35.32 5.27 -0.85
N ILE A 852 -35.97 6.00 -1.76
CA ILE A 852 -35.30 6.65 -2.89
C ILE A 852 -34.31 7.69 -2.38
N ASP A 853 -34.74 8.48 -1.41
CA ASP A 853 -33.97 9.57 -0.87
C ASP A 853 -32.75 9.08 -0.06
N GLU A 854 -32.90 8.04 0.76
CA GLU A 854 -31.82 7.43 1.53
C GLU A 854 -30.77 6.74 0.67
N LYS A 855 -31.18 6.11 -0.44
CA LYS A 855 -30.26 5.39 -1.34
C LYS A 855 -29.39 6.31 -2.19
N ARG A 856 -29.66 7.62 -2.20
CA ARG A 856 -28.97 8.69 -2.94
C ARG A 856 -28.88 8.51 -4.47
N ALA A 857 -29.34 7.37 -5.01
CA ALA A 857 -29.32 7.02 -6.44
C ALA A 857 -27.97 7.25 -7.16
N GLY A 858 -26.85 7.21 -6.42
CA GLY A 858 -25.51 7.48 -6.97
C GLY A 858 -25.17 8.96 -7.15
N TRP A 859 -25.89 9.88 -6.50
CA TRP A 859 -25.57 11.31 -6.45
C TRP A 859 -24.82 11.69 -5.17
N ALA A 860 -23.98 12.72 -5.28
CA ALA A 860 -23.28 13.32 -4.16
C ALA A 860 -24.20 13.98 -3.12
N SER A 861 -25.40 14.44 -3.51
CA SER A 861 -26.43 15.01 -2.62
C SER A 861 -27.68 14.13 -2.57
N PHE A 862 -28.48 14.28 -1.51
CA PHE A 862 -29.76 13.61 -1.38
C PHE A 862 -30.73 14.01 -2.52
N PRO A 863 -31.46 13.06 -3.12
CA PRO A 863 -32.38 13.29 -4.23
C PRO A 863 -33.44 14.37 -3.98
N SER A 864 -34.00 14.42 -2.77
CA SER A 864 -34.93 15.48 -2.36
C SER A 864 -34.27 16.85 -2.35
N VAL A 865 -33.04 16.94 -1.84
CA VAL A 865 -32.28 18.19 -1.78
C VAL A 865 -31.98 18.67 -3.20
N THR A 866 -31.48 17.80 -4.08
CA THR A 866 -31.16 18.21 -5.47
C THR A 866 -32.41 18.61 -6.23
N LEU A 867 -33.49 17.83 -6.12
CA LEU A 867 -34.78 18.12 -6.72
C LEU A 867 -35.30 19.50 -6.31
N HIS A 868 -35.43 19.74 -5.00
CA HIS A 868 -35.97 20.99 -4.50
C HIS A 868 -35.03 22.17 -4.76
N THR A 869 -33.71 21.96 -4.87
CA THR A 869 -32.75 23.00 -5.25
C THR A 869 -33.02 23.52 -6.66
N PHE A 870 -33.12 22.64 -7.66
CA PHE A 870 -33.39 23.05 -9.05
C PHE A 870 -34.83 23.52 -9.28
N LEU A 871 -35.80 22.95 -8.56
CA LEU A 871 -37.17 23.40 -8.59
C LEU A 871 -37.30 24.83 -8.03
N ALA A 872 -36.67 25.09 -6.88
CA ALA A 872 -36.61 26.43 -6.30
C ALA A 872 -35.95 27.43 -7.26
N ASP A 873 -34.85 27.05 -7.91
CA ASP A 873 -34.17 27.95 -8.84
C ASP A 873 -35.01 28.26 -10.09
N SER A 874 -35.70 27.25 -10.64
CA SER A 874 -36.61 27.45 -11.78
C SER A 874 -37.81 28.34 -11.43
N LEU A 875 -38.39 28.17 -10.23
CA LEU A 875 -39.46 29.02 -9.72
C LEU A 875 -38.98 30.47 -9.50
N LEU A 876 -37.75 30.64 -9.00
CA LEU A 876 -37.14 31.95 -8.83
C LEU A 876 -36.96 32.68 -10.16
N GLU A 877 -36.52 31.99 -11.22
CA GLU A 877 -36.40 32.58 -12.56
C GLU A 877 -37.75 33.02 -13.13
N LEU A 878 -38.80 32.23 -12.90
CA LEU A 878 -40.18 32.59 -13.26
C LEU A 878 -40.76 33.74 -12.42
N GLY A 879 -40.11 34.10 -11.32
CA GLY A 879 -40.52 35.17 -10.40
C GLY A 879 -41.52 34.73 -9.33
N GLU A 880 -41.65 33.43 -9.08
CA GLU A 880 -42.52 32.84 -8.04
C GLU A 880 -41.73 32.64 -6.74
N ILE A 881 -41.36 33.75 -6.08
CA ILE A 881 -40.37 33.80 -5.00
C ILE A 881 -40.82 33.03 -3.75
N GLU A 882 -42.08 33.15 -3.37
CA GLU A 882 -42.63 32.49 -2.18
C GLU A 882 -42.63 30.96 -2.32
N GLU A 883 -42.98 30.46 -3.51
CA GLU A 883 -42.94 29.02 -3.78
C GLU A 883 -41.50 28.51 -3.87
N ALA A 884 -40.59 29.29 -4.48
CA ALA A 884 -39.17 28.98 -4.51
C ALA A 884 -38.59 28.85 -3.09
N GLU A 885 -38.96 29.74 -2.17
CA GLU A 885 -38.54 29.68 -0.78
C GLU A 885 -39.06 28.43 -0.07
N ALA A 886 -40.34 28.10 -0.24
CA ALA A 886 -40.94 26.91 0.37
C ALA A 886 -40.19 25.63 -0.04
N MET A 887 -39.80 25.52 -1.32
CA MET A 887 -38.99 24.40 -1.81
C MET A 887 -37.56 24.43 -1.25
N ALA A 888 -36.92 25.59 -1.21
CA ALA A 888 -35.57 25.73 -0.65
C ALA A 888 -35.52 25.38 0.84
N GLU A 889 -36.55 25.73 1.61
CA GLU A 889 -36.67 25.35 3.02
C GLU A 889 -36.81 23.84 3.21
N GLU A 890 -37.54 23.15 2.34
CA GLU A 890 -37.65 21.69 2.40
C GLU A 890 -36.29 21.01 2.16
N ALA A 891 -35.53 21.50 1.18
CA ALA A 891 -34.15 21.06 0.96
C ALA A 891 -33.25 21.32 2.17
N VAL A 892 -33.33 22.50 2.80
CA VAL A 892 -32.54 22.81 4.00
C VAL A 892 -32.94 21.92 5.18
N ARG A 893 -34.24 21.77 5.46
CA ARG A 893 -34.75 20.89 6.52
C ARG A 893 -34.21 19.48 6.36
N ARG A 894 -34.22 18.96 5.13
CA ARG A 894 -33.67 17.64 4.86
C ARG A 894 -32.16 17.59 5.07
N ALA A 895 -31.42 18.54 4.49
CA ALA A 895 -29.95 18.60 4.60
C ALA A 895 -29.46 18.71 6.06
N ASP A 896 -30.17 19.48 6.88
CA ASP A 896 -29.90 19.64 8.31
C ASP A 896 -30.27 18.37 9.10
N ALA A 897 -31.42 17.74 8.79
CA ALA A 897 -31.84 16.51 9.46
C ALA A 897 -30.87 15.33 9.26
N VAL A 898 -30.16 15.29 8.12
CA VAL A 898 -29.14 14.27 7.84
C VAL A 898 -27.70 14.73 8.16
N ASN A 899 -27.54 15.97 8.65
CA ASN A 899 -26.25 16.61 8.91
C ASN A 899 -25.24 16.46 7.76
N HIS A 900 -25.69 16.64 6.51
CA HIS A 900 -24.87 16.36 5.33
C HIS A 900 -24.30 17.64 4.71
N ALA A 901 -23.01 17.88 4.94
CA ALA A 901 -22.34 19.14 4.61
C ALA A 901 -22.39 19.50 3.10
N TYR A 902 -22.17 18.52 2.20
CA TYR A 902 -22.28 18.76 0.75
C TYR A 902 -23.70 19.22 0.37
N SER A 903 -24.74 18.58 0.92
CA SER A 903 -26.13 18.96 0.64
C SER A 903 -26.46 20.35 1.17
N ARG A 904 -25.94 20.75 2.35
CA ARG A 904 -26.09 22.12 2.88
C ARG A 904 -25.44 23.14 1.94
N SER A 905 -24.18 22.91 1.56
CA SER A 905 -23.48 23.80 0.61
C SER A 905 -24.20 23.90 -0.74
N PHE A 906 -24.81 22.81 -1.21
CA PHE A 906 -25.52 22.79 -2.49
C PHE A 906 -26.81 23.62 -2.44
N ILE A 907 -27.64 23.51 -1.40
CA ILE A 907 -28.86 24.33 -1.33
C ILE A 907 -28.58 25.81 -1.00
N TYR A 908 -27.50 26.10 -0.27
CA TYR A 908 -27.19 27.47 0.19
C TYR A 908 -26.97 28.45 -0.96
N HIS A 909 -26.45 28.01 -2.10
CA HIS A 909 -26.27 28.92 -3.23
C HIS A 909 -27.60 29.38 -3.85
N ILE A 910 -28.65 28.55 -3.83
CA ILE A 910 -29.99 28.93 -4.29
C ILE A 910 -30.71 29.76 -3.23
N ARG A 911 -30.65 29.35 -1.97
CA ARG A 911 -31.26 30.11 -0.87
C ARG A 911 -30.66 31.52 -0.74
N SER A 912 -29.35 31.66 -0.99
CA SER A 912 -28.70 32.97 -1.10
C SER A 912 -29.32 33.83 -2.20
N ARG A 913 -29.62 33.28 -3.38
CA ARG A 913 -30.28 34.03 -4.47
C ARG A 913 -31.69 34.49 -4.07
N ILE A 914 -32.43 33.65 -3.36
CA ILE A 914 -33.78 34.01 -2.87
C ILE A 914 -33.68 35.19 -1.89
N HIS A 915 -32.75 35.13 -0.92
CA HIS A 915 -32.48 36.25 -0.01
C HIS A 915 -32.09 37.53 -0.77
N LEU A 916 -31.23 37.44 -1.79
CA LEU A 916 -30.87 38.61 -2.61
C LEU A 916 -32.08 39.14 -3.41
N ALA A 917 -32.96 38.28 -3.92
CA ALA A 917 -34.18 38.71 -4.62
C ALA A 917 -35.15 39.45 -3.69
N LYS A 918 -35.18 39.09 -2.40
CA LYS A 918 -35.95 39.78 -1.35
C LYS A 918 -35.25 41.02 -0.77
N GLY A 919 -34.00 41.28 -1.14
CA GLY A 919 -33.19 42.38 -0.59
C GLY A 919 -32.53 42.08 0.76
N GLU A 920 -32.54 40.81 1.21
CA GLU A 920 -31.98 40.34 2.48
C GLU A 920 -30.48 40.04 2.37
N VAL A 921 -29.70 41.05 1.96
CA VAL A 921 -28.29 40.90 1.58
C VAL A 921 -27.41 40.32 2.71
N ALA A 922 -27.65 40.72 3.96
CA ALA A 922 -26.87 40.23 5.10
C ALA A 922 -27.05 38.71 5.32
N ALA A 923 -28.27 38.21 5.14
CA ALA A 923 -28.58 36.78 5.25
C ALA A 923 -27.90 35.99 4.11
N ALA A 924 -27.93 36.52 2.89
CA ALA A 924 -27.24 35.93 1.74
C ALA A 924 -25.73 35.81 1.96
N VAL A 925 -25.08 36.87 2.48
CA VAL A 925 -23.64 36.87 2.78
C VAL A 925 -23.30 35.82 3.84
N ALA A 926 -23.99 35.81 4.98
CA ALA A 926 -23.71 34.86 6.06
C ALA A 926 -23.85 33.40 5.60
N LEU A 927 -24.90 33.11 4.82
CA LEU A 927 -25.16 31.79 4.28
C LEU A 927 -24.06 31.34 3.31
N MET A 928 -23.60 32.25 2.44
CA MET A 928 -22.55 31.93 1.46
C MET A 928 -21.15 31.88 2.07
N GLU A 929 -20.86 32.62 3.14
CA GLU A 929 -19.62 32.47 3.92
C GLU A 929 -19.55 31.07 4.55
N GLU A 930 -20.68 30.57 5.09
CA GLU A 930 -20.78 29.20 5.60
C GLU A 930 -20.60 28.17 4.48
N ALA A 931 -21.27 28.35 3.32
CA ALA A 931 -21.14 27.44 2.19
C ALA A 931 -19.69 27.39 1.65
N TRP A 932 -19.02 28.54 1.53
CA TRP A 932 -17.62 28.60 1.10
C TRP A 932 -16.70 27.86 2.07
N ARG A 933 -16.87 28.08 3.38
CA ARG A 933 -16.12 27.37 4.41
C ARG A 933 -16.31 25.85 4.31
N ILE A 934 -17.56 25.39 4.18
CA ILE A 934 -17.86 23.96 3.99
C ILE A 934 -17.13 23.40 2.76
N CYS A 935 -17.16 24.11 1.63
CA CYS A 935 -16.47 23.66 0.43
C CYS A 935 -14.96 23.54 0.63
N VAL A 936 -14.32 24.56 1.21
CA VAL A 936 -12.87 24.58 1.40
C VAL A 936 -12.43 23.55 2.44
N ASP A 937 -13.12 23.48 3.58
CA ASP A 937 -12.77 22.56 4.66
C ASP A 937 -12.91 21.10 4.22
N LEU A 938 -13.87 20.78 3.33
CA LEU A 938 -14.12 19.42 2.84
C LEU A 938 -13.54 19.15 1.45
N GLU A 939 -12.75 20.06 0.89
CA GLU A 939 -12.16 19.96 -0.45
C GLU A 939 -13.19 19.60 -1.55
N ILE A 940 -14.36 20.22 -1.51
CA ILE A 940 -15.42 20.05 -2.52
C ILE A 940 -15.08 20.91 -3.75
N ILE A 941 -14.02 20.53 -4.46
CA ILE A 941 -13.38 21.30 -5.54
C ILE A 941 -14.39 21.68 -6.62
N GLN A 942 -15.32 20.78 -6.96
CA GLN A 942 -16.33 21.02 -7.98
C GLN A 942 -17.33 22.13 -7.63
N MET A 943 -17.46 22.49 -6.35
CA MET A 943 -18.34 23.58 -5.93
C MET A 943 -17.61 24.92 -5.83
N TYR A 944 -16.27 24.97 -5.90
CA TYR A 944 -15.50 26.20 -5.71
C TYR A 944 -15.93 27.34 -6.64
N PRO A 945 -16.07 27.15 -7.97
CA PRO A 945 -16.45 28.25 -8.84
C PRO A 945 -17.90 28.74 -8.56
N VAL A 946 -18.81 27.84 -8.20
CA VAL A 946 -20.21 28.17 -7.86
C VAL A 946 -20.24 28.99 -6.57
N THR A 947 -19.64 28.49 -5.50
CA THR A 947 -19.71 29.14 -4.19
C THR A 947 -18.90 30.43 -4.15
N ALA A 948 -17.72 30.49 -4.77
CA ALA A 948 -16.97 31.74 -4.91
C ALA A 948 -17.73 32.77 -5.75
N GLY A 949 -18.33 32.36 -6.87
CA GLY A 949 -19.13 33.24 -7.71
C GLY A 949 -20.32 33.83 -6.95
N ARG A 950 -21.10 32.99 -6.26
CA ARG A 950 -22.30 33.40 -5.51
C ARG A 950 -21.97 34.21 -4.26
N LEU A 951 -20.90 33.87 -3.53
CA LEU A 951 -20.40 34.69 -2.42
C LEU A 951 -19.90 36.05 -2.94
N GLY A 952 -19.22 36.05 -4.09
CA GLY A 952 -18.83 37.28 -4.78
C GLY A 952 -20.03 38.17 -5.12
N GLU A 953 -21.11 37.60 -5.67
CA GLU A 953 -22.36 38.32 -5.93
C GLU A 953 -22.95 38.92 -4.65
N ALA A 954 -23.05 38.13 -3.57
CA ALA A 954 -23.57 38.60 -2.28
C ALA A 954 -22.70 39.72 -1.69
N TYR A 955 -21.37 39.63 -1.78
CA TYR A 955 -20.47 40.70 -1.37
C TYR A 955 -20.62 41.97 -2.21
N LEU A 956 -20.81 41.85 -3.53
CA LEU A 956 -21.03 43.01 -4.39
C LEU A 956 -22.35 43.72 -4.07
N ASP A 957 -23.42 42.97 -3.78
CA ASP A 957 -24.70 43.53 -3.33
C ASP A 957 -24.60 44.16 -1.93
N ALA A 958 -23.68 43.65 -1.09
CA ALA A 958 -23.33 44.24 0.21
C ALA A 958 -22.36 45.44 0.11
N GLY A 959 -21.89 45.79 -1.08
CA GLY A 959 -20.90 46.86 -1.29
C GLY A 959 -19.46 46.49 -0.88
N LYS A 960 -19.17 45.22 -0.55
CA LYS A 960 -17.85 44.71 -0.16
C LYS A 960 -17.00 44.35 -1.39
N ILE A 961 -16.62 45.35 -2.19
CA ILE A 961 -15.96 45.14 -3.50
C ILE A 961 -14.62 44.40 -3.37
N ASP A 962 -13.78 44.76 -2.40
CA ASP A 962 -12.45 44.13 -2.25
C ASP A 962 -12.56 42.65 -1.81
N ALA A 963 -13.49 42.35 -0.91
CA ALA A 963 -13.77 40.97 -0.51
C ALA A 963 -14.30 40.14 -1.69
N ALA A 964 -15.16 40.75 -2.52
CA ALA A 964 -15.63 40.12 -3.76
C ALA A 964 -14.47 39.83 -4.72
N LEU A 965 -13.55 40.76 -4.95
CA LEU A 965 -12.37 40.54 -5.80
C LEU A 965 -11.45 39.43 -5.29
N GLN A 966 -11.27 39.35 -3.97
CA GLN A 966 -10.47 38.30 -3.36
C GLN A 966 -11.13 36.94 -3.59
N ILE A 967 -12.40 36.77 -3.22
CA ILE A 967 -13.07 35.46 -3.27
C ILE A 967 -13.17 34.91 -4.71
N VAL A 968 -13.54 35.75 -5.68
CA VAL A 968 -13.72 35.32 -7.08
C VAL A 968 -12.39 35.03 -7.80
N SER A 969 -11.26 35.38 -7.19
CA SER A 969 -9.92 35.05 -7.72
C SER A 969 -9.38 33.70 -7.21
N LEU A 970 -9.99 33.12 -6.17
CA LEU A 970 -9.47 31.92 -5.53
C LEU A 970 -9.57 30.65 -6.39
N PRO A 971 -10.68 30.37 -7.10
CA PRO A 971 -10.78 29.12 -7.87
C PRO A 971 -9.70 28.98 -8.95
N GLU A 972 -9.28 30.09 -9.58
CA GLU A 972 -8.18 30.11 -10.56
C GLU A 972 -6.82 29.85 -9.90
N LYS A 973 -6.60 30.30 -8.66
CA LYS A 973 -5.36 30.07 -7.89
C LYS A 973 -5.25 28.66 -7.31
N LEU A 974 -6.38 27.96 -7.21
CA LEU A 974 -6.47 26.59 -6.70
C LEU A 974 -6.41 25.56 -7.85
N ASP A 975 -5.99 25.98 -9.05
CA ASP A 975 -5.83 25.15 -10.25
C ASP A 975 -7.06 24.29 -10.59
N VAL A 976 -8.27 24.82 -10.34
CA VAL A 976 -9.51 24.13 -10.71
C VAL A 976 -9.62 24.12 -12.25
N PRO A 977 -9.65 22.96 -12.95
CA PRO A 977 -9.63 22.97 -14.40
C PRO A 977 -10.99 23.38 -14.97
N GLN A 978 -11.05 24.44 -15.77
CA GLN A 978 -12.28 24.88 -16.44
C GLN A 978 -12.90 23.80 -17.33
N ALA A 979 -12.07 23.05 -18.05
CA ALA A 979 -12.51 21.98 -18.95
C ALA A 979 -13.17 20.81 -18.22
N GLU A 980 -12.95 20.68 -16.91
CA GLU A 980 -13.41 19.56 -16.13
C GLU A 980 -14.74 19.82 -15.42
N ASN A 981 -15.15 21.08 -15.20
CA ASN A 981 -16.40 21.40 -14.51
C ASN A 981 -16.99 22.74 -14.95
N THR A 982 -17.64 22.75 -16.10
CA THR A 982 -17.92 24.00 -16.77
C THR A 982 -19.15 24.76 -16.25
N TYR A 983 -20.04 24.08 -15.52
CA TYR A 983 -21.23 24.64 -14.88
C TYR A 983 -20.88 25.78 -13.91
N GLY A 984 -19.86 25.59 -13.06
CA GLY A 984 -19.50 26.59 -12.06
C GLY A 984 -18.81 27.83 -12.61
N TRP A 985 -18.09 27.71 -13.73
CA TRP A 985 -17.25 28.79 -14.26
C TRP A 985 -18.03 29.97 -14.82
N TYR A 986 -19.23 29.72 -15.34
CA TYR A 986 -20.10 30.80 -15.79
C TYR A 986 -20.43 31.77 -14.63
N TYR A 987 -20.85 31.25 -13.48
CA TYR A 987 -21.16 32.07 -12.30
C TYR A 987 -19.94 32.84 -11.81
N LEU A 988 -18.77 32.20 -11.83
CA LEU A 988 -17.51 32.83 -11.46
C LEU A 988 -17.18 34.00 -12.40
N PHE A 989 -17.23 33.80 -13.72
CA PHE A 989 -16.92 34.85 -14.69
C PHE A 989 -17.88 36.04 -14.59
N LEU A 990 -19.17 35.81 -14.37
CA LEU A 990 -20.10 36.92 -14.15
C LEU A 990 -19.77 37.72 -12.89
N ALA A 991 -19.50 37.05 -11.77
CA ALA A 991 -19.12 37.70 -10.52
C ALA A 991 -17.79 38.46 -10.66
N GLN A 992 -16.78 37.86 -11.30
CA GLN A 992 -15.50 38.50 -11.62
C GLN A 992 -15.67 39.75 -12.48
N ALA A 993 -16.44 39.66 -13.57
CA ALA A 993 -16.70 40.78 -14.45
C ALA A 993 -17.43 41.91 -13.73
N ARG A 994 -18.44 41.59 -12.91
CA ARG A 994 -19.17 42.57 -12.11
C ARG A 994 -18.26 43.21 -11.04
N ALA A 995 -17.40 42.44 -10.38
CA ALA A 995 -16.42 42.97 -9.43
C ALA A 995 -15.38 43.89 -10.10
N CYS A 996 -14.92 43.54 -11.30
CA CYS A 996 -14.05 44.41 -12.10
C CYS A 996 -14.75 45.71 -12.50
N LEU A 997 -16.03 45.64 -12.90
CA LEU A 997 -16.82 46.82 -13.22
C LEU A 997 -16.97 47.74 -12.00
N MET A 998 -17.35 47.20 -10.84
CA MET A 998 -17.55 47.96 -9.61
C MET A 998 -16.26 48.52 -9.02
N SER A 999 -15.11 47.86 -9.25
CA SER A 999 -13.77 48.40 -8.94
C SER A 999 -13.24 49.39 -9.97
N GLY A 1000 -14.04 49.78 -10.96
CA GLY A 1000 -13.69 50.82 -11.93
C GLY A 1000 -12.76 50.37 -13.06
N ARG A 1001 -12.74 49.06 -13.37
CA ARG A 1001 -11.95 48.40 -14.44
C ARG A 1001 -12.85 47.82 -15.55
N PRO A 1002 -13.59 48.64 -16.31
CA PRO A 1002 -14.58 48.15 -17.27
C PRO A 1002 -14.01 47.47 -18.52
N HIS A 1003 -12.76 47.73 -18.90
CA HIS A 1003 -12.13 47.02 -20.03
C HIS A 1003 -11.85 45.55 -19.69
N GLU A 1004 -11.28 45.30 -18.50
CA GLU A 1004 -11.09 43.95 -17.96
C GLU A 1004 -12.43 43.26 -17.74
N ALA A 1005 -13.40 43.96 -17.14
CA ALA A 1005 -14.76 43.47 -16.98
C ALA A 1005 -15.39 43.01 -18.30
N TYR A 1006 -15.22 43.78 -19.38
CA TYR A 1006 -15.76 43.41 -20.69
C TYR A 1006 -15.13 42.12 -21.23
N GLY A 1007 -13.81 41.98 -21.12
CA GLY A 1007 -13.12 40.77 -21.54
C GLY A 1007 -13.64 39.52 -20.82
N ILE A 1008 -13.85 39.62 -19.50
CA ILE A 1008 -14.37 38.51 -18.68
C ILE A 1008 -15.86 38.25 -18.99
N ALA A 1009 -16.70 39.29 -19.08
CA ALA A 1009 -18.12 39.13 -19.41
C ALA A 1009 -18.32 38.55 -20.82
N ARG A 1010 -17.43 38.87 -21.78
CA ARG A 1010 -17.44 38.23 -23.10
C ARG A 1010 -17.12 36.74 -23.03
N LYS A 1011 -16.12 36.34 -22.23
CA LYS A 1011 -15.83 34.92 -22.00
C LYS A 1011 -17.06 34.19 -21.44
N ALA A 1012 -17.78 34.81 -20.49
CA ALA A 1012 -19.02 34.24 -19.95
C ALA A 1012 -20.10 34.08 -21.03
N PHE A 1013 -20.28 35.10 -21.89
CA PHE A 1013 -21.23 35.05 -23.00
C PHE A 1013 -20.86 34.00 -24.05
N GLU A 1014 -19.60 33.95 -24.48
CA GLU A 1014 -19.09 32.98 -25.46
C GLU A 1014 -19.30 31.54 -24.94
N LEU A 1015 -18.99 31.30 -23.66
CA LEU A 1015 -19.21 30.01 -23.01
C LEU A 1015 -20.69 29.58 -23.04
N ALA A 1016 -21.61 30.49 -22.69
CA ALA A 1016 -23.05 30.23 -22.69
C ALA A 1016 -23.61 30.09 -24.12
N ASN A 1017 -23.04 30.82 -25.09
CA ASN A 1017 -23.43 30.76 -26.50
C ASN A 1017 -23.05 29.42 -27.13
N GLU A 1018 -21.82 28.94 -26.91
CA GLU A 1018 -21.35 27.63 -27.38
C GLU A 1018 -22.21 26.46 -26.89
N ARG A 1019 -22.89 26.62 -25.76
CA ARG A 1019 -23.71 25.59 -25.11
C ARG A 1019 -25.21 25.70 -25.35
N GLY A 1020 -25.66 26.81 -25.94
CA GLY A 1020 -27.08 27.10 -26.06
C GLY A 1020 -27.79 27.39 -24.73
N GLU A 1021 -27.05 27.87 -23.74
CA GLU A 1021 -27.54 28.24 -22.41
C GLU A 1021 -28.19 29.64 -22.45
N ARG A 1022 -29.43 29.71 -22.95
CA ARG A 1022 -30.14 30.99 -23.19
C ARG A 1022 -30.27 31.88 -21.94
N PRO A 1023 -30.61 31.37 -20.74
CA PRO A 1023 -30.66 32.19 -19.53
C PRO A 1023 -29.31 32.83 -19.21
N GLN A 1024 -28.24 32.06 -19.35
CA GLN A 1024 -26.88 32.50 -19.09
C GLN A 1024 -26.41 33.55 -20.11
N GLN A 1025 -26.77 33.39 -21.38
CA GLN A 1025 -26.57 34.41 -22.41
C GLN A 1025 -27.26 35.72 -22.03
N ALA A 1026 -28.52 35.67 -21.58
CA ALA A 1026 -29.28 36.86 -21.20
C ALA A 1026 -28.61 37.61 -20.04
N HIS A 1027 -28.17 36.90 -19.00
CA HIS A 1027 -27.42 37.49 -17.88
C HIS A 1027 -26.09 38.11 -18.31
N ALA A 1028 -25.32 37.42 -19.16
CA ALA A 1028 -24.04 37.92 -19.66
C ALA A 1028 -24.23 39.16 -20.55
N LEU A 1029 -25.22 39.15 -21.45
CA LEU A 1029 -25.59 40.31 -22.28
C LEU A 1029 -26.05 41.49 -21.43
N LYS A 1030 -26.83 41.25 -20.39
CA LYS A 1030 -27.23 42.29 -19.44
C LYS A 1030 -26.00 42.95 -18.80
N LEU A 1031 -25.02 42.15 -18.35
CA LEU A 1031 -23.79 42.68 -17.76
C LEU A 1031 -22.91 43.39 -18.80
N LEU A 1032 -22.78 42.86 -20.02
CA LEU A 1032 -22.08 43.53 -21.13
C LEU A 1032 -22.70 44.89 -21.43
N GLY A 1033 -24.03 44.98 -21.42
CA GLY A 1033 -24.78 46.22 -21.56
C GLY A 1033 -24.44 47.25 -20.47
N GLU A 1034 -24.42 46.82 -19.20
CA GLU A 1034 -24.02 47.67 -18.08
C GLU A 1034 -22.56 48.13 -18.17
N ILE A 1035 -21.65 47.24 -18.59
CA ILE A 1035 -20.23 47.56 -18.79
C ILE A 1035 -20.06 48.59 -19.94
N CYS A 1036 -20.79 48.43 -21.04
CA CYS A 1036 -20.79 49.38 -22.17
C CYS A 1036 -21.40 50.74 -21.77
N ALA A 1037 -22.38 50.77 -20.86
CA ALA A 1037 -22.96 52.00 -20.33
C ALA A 1037 -22.05 52.72 -19.31
N ALA A 1038 -21.02 52.05 -18.79
CA ALA A 1038 -20.16 52.59 -17.74
C ALA A 1038 -19.32 53.80 -18.22
N PRO A 1039 -19.06 54.82 -17.36
CA PRO A 1039 -18.46 56.09 -17.78
C PRO A 1039 -17.12 55.99 -18.51
N LYS A 1040 -16.28 55.02 -18.12
CA LYS A 1040 -14.91 54.82 -18.66
C LYS A 1040 -14.86 54.03 -19.97
N ARG A 1041 -16.00 53.52 -20.49
CA ARG A 1041 -16.08 52.75 -21.75
C ARG A 1041 -17.15 53.28 -22.70
N ARG A 1042 -18.29 53.70 -22.15
CA ARG A 1042 -19.40 54.47 -22.75
C ARG A 1042 -19.63 54.26 -24.26
N THR A 1043 -19.88 53.02 -24.67
CA THR A 1043 -20.36 52.67 -26.02
C THR A 1043 -21.89 52.50 -25.98
N LEU A 1044 -22.62 53.61 -25.95
CA LEU A 1044 -24.07 53.61 -25.68
C LEU A 1044 -24.90 52.82 -26.70
N GLY A 1045 -24.46 52.75 -27.97
CA GLY A 1045 -25.11 51.93 -28.99
C GLY A 1045 -25.00 50.43 -28.70
N ASP A 1046 -23.80 49.96 -28.33
CA ASP A 1046 -23.59 48.56 -27.91
C ASP A 1046 -24.32 48.26 -26.60
N ALA A 1047 -24.34 49.23 -25.67
CA ALA A 1047 -25.06 49.08 -24.40
C ALA A 1047 -26.57 48.85 -24.61
N GLU A 1048 -27.19 49.67 -25.46
CA GLU A 1048 -28.62 49.53 -25.79
C GLU A 1048 -28.88 48.20 -26.51
N LYS A 1049 -28.04 47.85 -27.48
CA LYS A 1049 -28.12 46.59 -28.22
C LYS A 1049 -28.09 45.38 -27.27
N TYR A 1050 -27.06 45.27 -26.44
CA TYR A 1050 -26.92 44.14 -25.52
C TYR A 1050 -28.05 44.07 -24.48
N LEU A 1051 -28.53 45.20 -23.97
CA LEU A 1051 -29.65 45.22 -23.01
C LEU A 1051 -30.99 44.83 -23.64
N ARG A 1052 -31.23 45.20 -24.91
CA ARG A 1052 -32.42 44.75 -25.67
C ARG A 1052 -32.35 43.26 -25.94
N GLU A 1053 -31.22 42.77 -26.46
CA GLU A 1053 -31.02 41.32 -26.69
C GLU A 1053 -31.16 40.51 -25.39
N ALA A 1054 -30.61 41.02 -24.28
CA ALA A 1054 -30.77 40.39 -22.96
C ALA A 1054 -32.24 40.36 -22.49
N ARG A 1055 -33.00 41.44 -22.69
CA ARG A 1055 -34.42 41.50 -22.36
C ARG A 1055 -35.22 40.50 -23.20
N ASP A 1056 -35.00 40.51 -24.51
CA ASP A 1056 -35.77 39.67 -25.43
C ASP A 1056 -35.51 38.18 -25.14
N LEU A 1057 -34.26 37.80 -24.87
CA LEU A 1057 -33.93 36.45 -24.39
C LEU A 1057 -34.55 36.12 -23.04
N ALA A 1058 -34.55 37.06 -22.09
CA ALA A 1058 -35.18 36.86 -20.79
C ALA A 1058 -36.70 36.69 -20.91
N GLU A 1059 -37.36 37.44 -21.79
CA GLU A 1059 -38.80 37.31 -22.06
C GLU A 1059 -39.12 35.97 -22.74
N ASP A 1060 -38.32 35.56 -23.73
CA ASP A 1060 -38.44 34.26 -24.40
C ASP A 1060 -38.32 33.07 -23.43
N CYS A 1061 -37.47 33.20 -22.40
CA CYS A 1061 -37.28 32.20 -21.35
C CYS A 1061 -38.22 32.40 -20.15
N SER A 1062 -39.15 33.37 -20.16
CA SER A 1062 -40.01 33.72 -19.02
C SER A 1062 -39.27 34.16 -17.74
N MET A 1063 -38.06 34.70 -17.85
CA MET A 1063 -37.24 35.19 -16.73
C MET A 1063 -37.69 36.57 -16.24
N ARG A 1064 -38.77 36.61 -15.45
CA ARG A 1064 -39.49 37.85 -15.05
C ARG A 1064 -38.56 38.89 -14.41
N LEU A 1065 -37.76 38.47 -13.42
CA LEU A 1065 -36.86 39.35 -12.67
C LEU A 1065 -35.76 39.94 -13.56
N LEU A 1066 -35.19 39.15 -14.48
CA LEU A 1066 -34.14 39.63 -15.37
C LEU A 1066 -34.70 40.60 -16.42
N ALA A 1067 -35.84 40.28 -17.03
CA ALA A 1067 -36.50 41.17 -17.99
C ALA A 1067 -36.84 42.53 -17.39
N GLU A 1068 -37.31 42.58 -16.14
CA GLU A 1068 -37.53 43.82 -15.39
C GLU A 1068 -36.24 44.60 -15.15
N ARG A 1069 -35.15 43.93 -14.76
CA ARG A 1069 -33.84 44.56 -14.57
C ARG A 1069 -33.27 45.13 -15.88
N CYS A 1070 -33.47 44.45 -17.01
CA CYS A 1070 -33.10 44.95 -18.33
C CYS A 1070 -33.93 46.19 -18.71
N ARG A 1071 -35.26 46.15 -18.51
CA ARG A 1071 -36.16 47.32 -18.73
C ARG A 1071 -35.76 48.51 -17.86
N ALA A 1072 -35.45 48.29 -16.59
CA ALA A 1072 -34.97 49.35 -15.69
C ALA A 1072 -33.63 49.95 -16.15
N SER A 1073 -32.73 49.13 -16.68
CA SER A 1073 -31.42 49.57 -17.21
C SER A 1073 -31.58 50.39 -18.50
N LEU A 1074 -32.43 49.94 -19.42
CA LEU A 1074 -32.81 50.70 -20.63
C LEU A 1074 -33.49 52.04 -20.28
N GLY A 1075 -34.40 52.04 -19.31
CA GLY A 1075 -35.08 53.25 -18.85
C GLY A 1075 -34.12 54.29 -18.22
N LYS A 1076 -33.02 53.85 -17.61
CA LYS A 1076 -31.95 54.76 -17.13
C LYS A 1076 -31.20 55.41 -18.29
N MET A 1077 -31.07 54.72 -19.44
CA MET A 1077 -30.43 55.25 -20.65
C MET A 1077 -31.36 56.20 -21.42
N ASP A 1078 -32.67 55.93 -21.47
CA ASP A 1078 -33.67 56.74 -22.20
C ASP A 1078 -33.95 58.14 -21.61
N LYS A 1079 -33.26 58.54 -20.54
CA LYS A 1079 -33.38 59.89 -19.99
C LYS A 1079 -32.98 60.96 -21.05
N PRO A 1080 -33.67 62.13 -21.11
CA PRO A 1080 -33.55 63.09 -22.20
C PRO A 1080 -32.13 63.60 -22.49
N TRP A 1081 -31.28 63.67 -21.47
CA TRP A 1081 -29.89 64.12 -21.59
C TRP A 1081 -28.99 63.08 -22.28
N THR A 1082 -29.23 61.78 -22.08
CA THR A 1082 -28.49 60.70 -22.74
C THR A 1082 -28.95 60.53 -24.19
N ARG A 1083 -30.26 60.72 -24.46
CA ARG A 1083 -30.83 60.69 -25.81
C ARG A 1083 -30.28 61.80 -26.70
N ARG A 1084 -30.11 63.02 -26.16
CA ARG A 1084 -29.42 64.14 -26.86
C ARG A 1084 -27.96 63.82 -27.21
N VAL A 1085 -27.26 63.02 -26.41
CA VAL A 1085 -25.88 62.58 -26.70
C VAL A 1085 -25.86 61.47 -27.76
N LEU A 1086 -26.82 60.55 -27.73
CA LEU A 1086 -27.00 59.50 -28.74
C LEU A 1086 -27.39 60.06 -30.11
N ASP A 1087 -28.31 61.03 -30.13
CA ASP A 1087 -28.74 61.73 -31.36
C ASP A 1087 -27.63 62.63 -31.93
N ALA A 1088 -26.73 63.16 -31.08
CA ALA A 1088 -25.56 63.92 -31.53
C ALA A 1088 -24.42 63.03 -32.09
N LEU A 1089 -24.35 61.75 -31.70
CA LEU A 1089 -23.37 60.78 -32.21
C LEU A 1089 -23.86 60.05 -33.48
N ARG A 1090 -25.18 59.98 -33.69
CA ARG A 1090 -25.80 59.61 -34.98
C ARG A 1090 -25.81 60.83 -35.90
N GLY A 1091 -24.66 61.19 -36.46
CA GLY A 1091 -24.58 62.25 -37.47
C GLY A 1091 -25.53 61.99 -38.65
N PRO A 1092 -25.95 63.03 -39.39
CA PRO A 1092 -26.89 62.88 -40.50
C PRO A 1092 -26.20 62.19 -41.69
N GLY A 1093 -26.48 60.91 -41.91
CA GLY A 1093 -26.03 60.20 -43.10
C GLY A 1093 -26.44 58.72 -43.14
N GLY A 1094 -27.38 58.38 -44.02
CA GLY A 1094 -27.71 57.01 -44.38
C GLY A 1094 -29.21 56.79 -44.67
N GLY A 1095 -29.70 57.41 -45.75
CA GLY A 1095 -30.91 56.94 -46.45
C GLY A 1095 -30.56 55.83 -47.44
#